data_AF-A0A2T2YKK5-F1
#
_entry.id   AF-A0A2T2YKK5-F1
#
_cell.length_a   1.000
_cell.length_b   1.000
_cell.length_c   1.000
_cell.angle_alpha   90.00
_cell.angle_beta   90.00
_cell.angle_gamma   90.00
#
_symmetry.space_group_name_H-M   'P 1'
#
loop_
_entity.id
_entity.type
_entity.pdbx_description
1 polymer ?
#
loop_
_entity_poly.entity_id
_entity_poly.type
_entity_poly.pdbx_seq_one_letter_code
_entity_poly.pdbx_strand_id
1 'polypeptide(L)'
;MSYIFFRYLLLIFFFSVSCISWANVRLPKLVSDNMVLQRNRKVPVWGWADKGEKVTVQFKNKTYSAVPDATGKWLVNLPAMAAGGPYDMQITGKNSITVKNILMGDVWLGSGQSNMEFQSSWLKFNDAQLGKAEFPNIRLFTVENDLSPIPLADVKKAEWKVCNKENAYNFSAVAFFFARELHQREKVPIGVILTSWGGTIIETWMSPDAINKFPELKSQIAGMDGSPDFLNKLKQENEAQVQEWIKQSYTVDAGYTNGMASWNSPNVNSPDWKEMNIPSLWETIALPDFDGIVWLRKEFTLPTNFKAQEIILNLGPIDDLDQTWVNGALVGESGQYNIPRKYPVKAGVVKPGKNVVVVRVTDTGGGGGIYGKPEELFLTDTKANKIADLSGTWQYKVGSDSKQNKIGTPPSVDVGPNSRPTLLYNAMVKPLIPYAIKGMIWYQGESNAGRAYRYRDLFPAMITDWRAKWGQGNFPFLFVQLANFMKTTPEPNESEWAELREAQAKTLTIPNTAMTVIIDIGEADDIHPKNKLDVGKRLALAAEKLAYNQKVTFSGPLYKNMKVEGSKIRLTFDHAEPGLITKNGATLKGFAIAGSDHKFVWADAQIEGNTVVVSSTQVLAPVAVRYAWADNPDEANLYNKADLPASPFRTDDWPGLTINKK
;
A
#
# COMPACT_ATOMS: atom_id res chain seq x y z
N MET A 1 -75.02 13.55 -11.50
CA MET A 1 -74.53 12.55 -10.53
C MET A 1 -74.66 11.20 -11.22
N SER A 2 -73.60 10.39 -11.27
CA SER A 2 -73.38 9.23 -12.19
C SER A 2 -72.66 9.62 -13.49
N TYR A 3 -71.68 8.78 -13.88
CA TYR A 3 -70.80 8.85 -15.06
C TYR A 3 -69.38 9.44 -14.94
N ILE A 4 -68.84 9.72 -13.74
CA ILE A 4 -67.39 10.04 -13.60
C ILE A 4 -66.63 9.02 -12.72
N PHE A 5 -67.32 8.20 -11.93
CA PHE A 5 -66.67 7.26 -11.00
C PHE A 5 -66.31 5.88 -11.58
N PHE A 6 -66.75 5.54 -12.80
CA PHE A 6 -66.55 4.19 -13.36
C PHE A 6 -65.39 4.08 -14.37
N ARG A 7 -64.76 5.19 -14.78
CA ARG A 7 -63.62 5.18 -15.70
C ARG A 7 -62.24 5.19 -15.02
N TYR A 8 -62.18 5.50 -13.73
CA TYR A 8 -60.93 5.50 -12.96
C TYR A 8 -60.64 4.18 -12.22
N LEU A 9 -61.62 3.28 -12.10
CA LEU A 9 -61.40 1.96 -11.47
C LEU A 9 -60.84 0.89 -12.43
N LEU A 10 -60.95 1.09 -13.75
CA LEU A 10 -60.44 0.15 -14.76
C LEU A 10 -59.03 0.48 -15.28
N LEU A 11 -58.51 1.67 -14.95
CA LEU A 11 -57.16 2.10 -15.32
C LEU A 11 -56.11 1.91 -14.20
N ILE A 12 -56.55 1.61 -12.97
CA ILE A 12 -55.65 1.29 -11.85
C ILE A 12 -55.36 -0.22 -11.76
N PHE A 13 -56.12 -1.07 -12.46
CA PHE A 13 -55.89 -2.53 -12.47
C PHE A 13 -54.82 -3.00 -13.48
N PHE A 14 -54.25 -2.11 -14.30
CA PHE A 14 -53.24 -2.47 -15.31
C PHE A 14 -51.79 -2.05 -14.97
N PHE A 15 -51.56 -1.48 -13.78
CA PHE A 15 -50.21 -1.10 -13.31
C PHE A 15 -49.65 -1.99 -12.18
N SER A 16 -50.22 -3.18 -12.00
CA SER A 16 -49.62 -4.27 -11.20
C SER A 16 -49.06 -5.36 -12.12
N VAL A 17 -48.39 -4.98 -13.21
CA VAL A 17 -47.40 -5.87 -13.82
C VAL A 17 -46.25 -5.90 -12.83
N SER A 18 -46.30 -6.86 -11.91
CA SER A 18 -45.12 -7.31 -11.19
C SER A 18 -44.08 -7.64 -12.25
N CYS A 19 -43.07 -6.79 -12.40
CA CYS A 19 -41.83 -7.20 -13.05
C CYS A 19 -41.29 -8.36 -12.20
N ILE A 20 -41.68 -9.58 -12.56
CA ILE A 20 -40.97 -10.78 -12.14
C ILE A 20 -39.63 -10.65 -12.85
N SER A 21 -38.65 -10.04 -12.19
CA SER A 21 -37.27 -10.11 -12.65
C SER A 21 -36.86 -11.57 -12.48
N TRP A 22 -36.73 -12.30 -13.57
CA TRP A 22 -36.26 -13.69 -13.54
C TRP A 22 -34.76 -13.64 -13.24
N ALA A 23 -34.35 -13.91 -11.99
CA ALA A 23 -32.93 -13.93 -11.68
C ALA A 23 -32.36 -15.31 -12.06
N ASN A 24 -31.68 -15.33 -13.20
CA ASN A 24 -30.86 -16.46 -13.63
C ASN A 24 -29.77 -16.79 -12.60
N VAL A 25 -29.33 -18.05 -12.56
CA VAL A 25 -28.13 -18.46 -11.83
C VAL A 25 -26.98 -17.53 -12.20
N ARG A 26 -26.34 -16.95 -11.18
CA ARG A 26 -25.17 -16.08 -11.27
C ARG A 26 -24.07 -16.61 -10.38
N LEU A 27 -22.84 -16.61 -10.89
CA LEU A 27 -21.65 -17.04 -10.16
C LEU A 27 -20.86 -15.83 -9.64
N PRO A 28 -20.11 -15.98 -8.54
CA PRO A 28 -19.11 -15.00 -8.13
C PRO A 28 -17.98 -14.93 -9.16
N LYS A 29 -17.25 -13.82 -9.24
CA LYS A 29 -16.17 -13.66 -10.24
C LYS A 29 -15.07 -14.70 -10.07
N LEU A 30 -14.89 -15.20 -8.86
CA LEU A 30 -13.96 -16.29 -8.53
C LEU A 30 -14.30 -17.63 -9.20
N VAL A 31 -15.58 -17.90 -9.47
CA VAL A 31 -16.02 -19.13 -10.13
C VAL A 31 -16.21 -18.80 -11.61
N SER A 32 -15.10 -18.83 -12.33
CA SER A 32 -15.03 -18.49 -13.75
C SER A 32 -14.04 -19.40 -14.49
N ASP A 33 -13.99 -19.27 -15.81
CA ASP A 33 -13.04 -20.03 -16.64
C ASP A 33 -11.60 -19.87 -16.15
N ASN A 34 -10.78 -20.90 -16.39
CA ASN A 34 -9.37 -20.98 -16.02
C ASN A 34 -9.08 -21.08 -14.51
N MET A 35 -10.09 -21.18 -13.66
CA MET A 35 -9.89 -21.23 -12.20
C MET A 35 -9.11 -22.46 -11.73
N VAL A 36 -8.52 -22.36 -10.54
CA VAL A 36 -7.88 -23.48 -9.85
C VAL A 36 -8.65 -23.80 -8.58
N LEU A 37 -9.27 -24.96 -8.50
CA LEU A 37 -9.94 -25.46 -7.29
C LEU A 37 -8.91 -26.16 -6.40
N GLN A 38 -9.01 -25.94 -5.08
CA GLN A 38 -8.10 -26.54 -4.11
C GLN A 38 -8.25 -28.07 -4.04
N ARG A 39 -7.15 -28.80 -4.22
CA ARG A 39 -7.08 -30.26 -4.08
C ARG A 39 -7.13 -30.72 -2.62
N ASN A 40 -7.42 -32.00 -2.42
CA ASN A 40 -7.30 -32.73 -1.14
C ASN A 40 -8.12 -32.14 0.02
N ARG A 41 -9.20 -31.39 -0.26
CA ARG A 41 -10.21 -30.99 0.72
C ARG A 41 -11.55 -30.72 0.05
N LYS A 42 -12.60 -30.55 0.87
CA LYS A 42 -13.90 -30.11 0.38
C LYS A 42 -13.78 -28.72 -0.24
N VAL A 43 -14.41 -28.52 -1.39
CA VAL A 43 -14.35 -27.27 -2.14
C VAL A 43 -15.76 -26.71 -2.28
N PRO A 44 -16.04 -25.50 -1.76
CA PRO A 44 -17.32 -24.87 -1.97
C PRO A 44 -17.42 -24.32 -3.40
N VAL A 45 -18.54 -24.58 -4.05
CA VAL A 45 -18.98 -23.88 -5.27
C VAL A 45 -20.31 -23.23 -4.92
N TRP A 46 -20.42 -21.93 -5.15
CA TRP A 46 -21.56 -21.13 -4.72
C TRP A 46 -21.95 -20.10 -5.78
N GLY A 47 -23.11 -19.51 -5.56
CA GLY A 47 -23.62 -18.43 -6.40
C GLY A 47 -24.95 -17.92 -5.88
N TRP A 48 -25.67 -17.26 -6.77
CA TRP A 48 -27.01 -16.73 -6.54
C TRP A 48 -27.98 -17.30 -7.56
N ALA A 49 -29.24 -17.49 -7.18
CA ALA A 49 -30.35 -17.86 -8.05
C ALA A 49 -31.69 -17.54 -7.34
N ASP A 50 -32.82 -17.70 -8.01
CA ASP A 50 -34.13 -17.43 -7.41
C ASP A 50 -34.40 -18.34 -6.20
N LYS A 51 -35.07 -17.79 -5.18
CA LYS A 51 -35.46 -18.57 -3.99
C LYS A 51 -36.30 -19.79 -4.41
N GLY A 52 -35.91 -20.98 -3.94
CA GLY A 52 -36.60 -22.24 -4.26
C GLY A 52 -36.22 -22.87 -5.60
N GLU A 53 -35.39 -22.21 -6.41
CA GLU A 53 -34.85 -22.78 -7.64
C GLU A 53 -33.91 -23.97 -7.34
N LYS A 54 -34.05 -25.09 -8.06
CA LYS A 54 -33.07 -26.18 -7.93
C LYS A 54 -31.86 -25.88 -8.80
N VAL A 55 -30.71 -25.63 -8.17
CA VAL A 55 -29.43 -25.49 -8.85
C VAL A 55 -28.69 -26.82 -8.82
N THR A 56 -28.21 -27.25 -9.99
CA THR A 56 -27.47 -28.50 -10.17
C THR A 56 -26.06 -28.18 -10.67
N VAL A 57 -25.05 -28.81 -10.06
CA VAL A 57 -23.63 -28.69 -10.45
C VAL A 57 -23.14 -30.05 -10.90
N GLN A 58 -22.71 -30.17 -12.15
CA GLN A 58 -22.09 -31.36 -12.70
C GLN A 58 -20.59 -31.16 -12.83
N PHE A 59 -19.80 -32.01 -12.17
CA PHE A 59 -18.35 -31.96 -12.18
C PHE A 59 -17.75 -33.37 -12.06
N LYS A 60 -16.80 -33.72 -12.95
CA LYS A 60 -16.13 -35.03 -13.01
C LYS A 60 -17.12 -36.22 -12.94
N ASN A 61 -18.14 -36.21 -13.80
CA ASN A 61 -19.20 -37.23 -13.90
C ASN A 61 -20.06 -37.41 -12.64
N LYS A 62 -20.02 -36.45 -11.72
CA LYS A 62 -20.89 -36.41 -10.53
C LYS A 62 -21.80 -35.21 -10.58
N THR A 63 -22.99 -35.38 -10.02
CA THR A 63 -24.01 -34.34 -9.95
C THR A 63 -24.29 -33.99 -8.50
N TYR A 64 -24.26 -32.70 -8.20
CA TYR A 64 -24.57 -32.12 -6.89
C TYR A 64 -25.76 -31.19 -7.07
N SER A 65 -26.55 -30.97 -6.03
CA SER A 65 -27.65 -30.01 -6.08
C SER A 65 -27.74 -29.19 -4.80
N ALA A 66 -28.20 -27.95 -4.95
CA ALA A 66 -28.54 -27.06 -3.84
C ALA A 66 -29.81 -26.28 -4.19
N VAL A 67 -30.46 -25.76 -3.16
CA VAL A 67 -31.58 -24.83 -3.29
C VAL A 67 -31.13 -23.51 -2.65
N PRO A 68 -31.27 -22.36 -3.33
CA PRO A 68 -30.97 -21.06 -2.77
C PRO A 68 -31.76 -20.79 -1.49
N ASP A 69 -31.07 -20.18 -0.52
CA ASP A 69 -31.66 -19.76 0.75
C ASP A 69 -32.57 -18.52 0.58
N ALA A 70 -33.05 -17.97 1.70
CA ALA A 70 -33.91 -16.78 1.69
C ALA A 70 -33.22 -15.53 1.10
N THR A 71 -31.90 -15.50 1.03
CA THR A 71 -31.10 -14.43 0.41
C THR A 71 -30.73 -14.71 -1.05
N GLY A 72 -31.23 -15.82 -1.61
CA GLY A 72 -30.94 -16.27 -2.97
C GLY A 72 -29.55 -16.90 -3.11
N LYS A 73 -28.84 -17.22 -2.03
CA LYS A 73 -27.51 -17.86 -2.09
C LYS A 73 -27.63 -19.36 -2.06
N TRP A 74 -26.88 -20.05 -2.91
CA TRP A 74 -26.75 -21.50 -2.90
C TRP A 74 -25.28 -21.90 -2.79
N LEU A 75 -25.02 -23.08 -2.23
CA LEU A 75 -23.68 -23.65 -2.10
C LEU A 75 -23.74 -25.17 -2.20
N VAL A 76 -22.84 -25.76 -2.97
CA VAL A 76 -22.53 -27.19 -2.94
C VAL A 76 -21.09 -27.40 -2.49
N ASN A 77 -20.84 -28.48 -1.76
CA ASN A 77 -19.49 -28.88 -1.37
C ASN A 77 -19.04 -30.05 -2.23
N LEU A 78 -18.09 -29.79 -3.13
CA LEU A 78 -17.40 -30.84 -3.87
C LEU A 78 -16.50 -31.63 -2.90
N PRO A 79 -16.40 -32.97 -3.04
CA PRO A 79 -15.54 -33.78 -2.19
C PRO A 79 -14.06 -33.48 -2.44
N ALA A 80 -13.20 -33.95 -1.54
CA ALA A 80 -11.76 -33.90 -1.76
C ALA A 80 -11.36 -34.65 -3.04
N MET A 81 -10.53 -34.01 -3.86
CA MET A 81 -10.08 -34.55 -5.14
C MET A 81 -8.58 -34.33 -5.30
N ALA A 82 -7.90 -35.28 -5.96
CA ALA A 82 -6.50 -35.15 -6.32
C ALA A 82 -6.27 -34.04 -7.37
N ALA A 83 -5.01 -33.62 -7.52
CA ALA A 83 -4.61 -32.69 -8.58
C ALA A 83 -4.86 -33.26 -9.99
N GLY A 84 -5.09 -32.38 -10.95
CA GLY A 84 -5.33 -32.75 -12.35
C GLY A 84 -6.14 -31.69 -13.11
N GLY A 85 -6.65 -32.08 -14.27
CA GLY A 85 -7.37 -31.20 -15.20
C GLY A 85 -6.63 -31.10 -16.55
N PRO A 86 -7.12 -30.25 -17.47
CA PRO A 86 -8.30 -29.39 -17.30
C PRO A 86 -9.62 -30.16 -17.26
N TYR A 87 -10.59 -29.62 -16.55
CA TYR A 87 -11.97 -30.11 -16.47
C TYR A 87 -12.96 -28.99 -16.76
N ASP A 88 -14.18 -29.36 -17.12
CA ASP A 88 -15.32 -28.43 -17.23
C ASP A 88 -16.34 -28.72 -16.13
N MET A 89 -17.01 -27.67 -15.66
CA MET A 89 -18.11 -27.74 -14.69
C MET A 89 -19.35 -27.10 -15.30
N GLN A 90 -20.45 -27.85 -15.33
CA GLN A 90 -21.74 -27.32 -15.78
C GLN A 90 -22.61 -27.01 -14.57
N ILE A 91 -23.20 -25.81 -14.54
CA ILE A 91 -24.11 -25.34 -13.50
C ILE A 91 -25.44 -25.03 -14.18
N THR A 92 -26.51 -25.71 -13.75
CA THR A 92 -27.84 -25.62 -14.37
C THR A 92 -28.90 -25.29 -13.32
N GLY A 93 -29.65 -24.24 -13.59
CA GLY A 93 -30.90 -23.88 -12.94
C GLY A 93 -31.92 -23.52 -14.03
N LYS A 94 -32.52 -22.34 -13.97
CA LYS A 94 -33.34 -21.77 -15.07
C LYS A 94 -32.51 -21.45 -16.32
N ASN A 95 -31.23 -21.18 -16.14
CA ASN A 95 -30.21 -21.06 -17.18
C ASN A 95 -29.10 -22.10 -16.97
N SER A 96 -28.24 -22.27 -17.98
CA SER A 96 -27.04 -23.10 -17.87
C SER A 96 -25.78 -22.25 -18.05
N ILE A 97 -24.80 -22.44 -17.17
CA ILE A 97 -23.46 -21.86 -17.24
C ILE A 97 -22.45 -23.00 -17.29
N THR A 98 -21.46 -22.91 -18.18
CA THR A 98 -20.33 -23.85 -18.21
C THR A 98 -19.06 -23.08 -17.88
N VAL A 99 -18.38 -23.52 -16.82
CA VAL A 99 -17.07 -23.02 -16.42
C VAL A 99 -16.01 -23.98 -16.97
N LYS A 100 -15.08 -23.45 -17.76
CA LYS A 100 -14.11 -24.23 -18.55
C LYS A 100 -12.69 -24.15 -18.01
N ASN A 101 -11.87 -25.12 -18.40
CA ASN A 101 -10.43 -25.14 -18.13
C ASN A 101 -10.08 -25.07 -16.62
N ILE A 102 -10.84 -25.80 -15.81
CA ILE A 102 -10.66 -25.87 -14.36
C ILE A 102 -9.51 -26.81 -14.03
N LEU A 103 -8.56 -26.33 -13.24
CA LEU A 103 -7.49 -27.16 -12.69
C LEU A 103 -7.80 -27.53 -11.23
N MET A 104 -7.47 -28.75 -10.83
CA MET A 104 -7.40 -29.13 -9.42
C MET A 104 -5.94 -28.97 -8.96
N GLY A 105 -5.68 -28.10 -8.01
CA GLY A 105 -4.33 -27.68 -7.62
C GLY A 105 -4.23 -27.15 -6.20
N ASP A 106 -3.09 -26.55 -5.85
CA ASP A 106 -2.94 -25.82 -4.58
C ASP A 106 -3.20 -24.33 -4.79
N VAL A 107 -4.10 -23.76 -3.99
CA VAL A 107 -4.56 -22.37 -4.11
C VAL A 107 -4.03 -21.55 -2.95
N TRP A 108 -3.39 -20.43 -3.24
CA TRP A 108 -2.85 -19.52 -2.25
C TRP A 108 -3.53 -18.16 -2.34
N LEU A 109 -3.75 -17.50 -1.20
CA LEU A 109 -4.11 -16.09 -1.17
C LEU A 109 -2.84 -15.25 -0.99
N GLY A 110 -2.56 -14.34 -1.91
CA GLY A 110 -1.55 -13.30 -1.76
C GLY A 110 -2.18 -11.98 -1.37
N SER A 111 -1.67 -11.32 -0.33
CA SER A 111 -2.18 -10.03 0.11
C SER A 111 -1.11 -9.13 0.74
N GLY A 112 -1.43 -7.85 0.89
CA GLY A 112 -0.54 -6.84 1.44
C GLY A 112 -0.55 -5.55 0.63
N GLN A 113 0.58 -4.84 0.64
CA GLN A 113 0.70 -3.54 -0.01
C GLN A 113 1.56 -3.58 -1.27
N SER A 114 2.24 -2.47 -1.59
CA SER A 114 2.92 -2.21 -2.85
C SER A 114 3.98 -3.25 -3.20
N ASN A 115 4.67 -3.84 -2.22
CA ASN A 115 5.62 -4.91 -2.45
C ASN A 115 4.97 -6.25 -2.86
N MET A 116 3.75 -6.54 -2.39
CA MET A 116 2.92 -7.65 -2.88
C MET A 116 2.29 -7.33 -4.24
N GLU A 117 1.85 -6.08 -4.45
CA GLU A 117 1.25 -5.62 -5.70
C GLU A 117 2.27 -5.53 -6.86
N PHE A 118 3.56 -5.37 -6.53
CA PHE A 118 4.64 -5.10 -7.46
C PHE A 118 4.61 -5.98 -8.70
N GLN A 119 4.30 -5.38 -9.85
CA GLN A 119 4.13 -6.11 -11.11
C GLN A 119 5.47 -6.55 -11.69
N SER A 120 5.49 -7.72 -12.33
CA SER A 120 6.67 -8.24 -13.01
C SER A 120 7.20 -7.30 -14.11
N SER A 121 6.33 -6.51 -14.74
CA SER A 121 6.68 -5.49 -15.73
C SER A 121 7.55 -4.35 -15.17
N TRP A 122 7.56 -4.14 -13.86
CA TRP A 122 8.33 -3.07 -13.20
C TRP A 122 9.77 -3.49 -12.87
N LEU A 123 10.13 -4.75 -13.13
CA LEU A 123 11.50 -5.21 -13.03
C LEU A 123 12.31 -4.59 -14.18
N LYS A 124 13.24 -3.68 -13.87
CA LYS A 124 14.13 -3.05 -14.86
C LYS A 124 15.10 -4.12 -15.42
N PHE A 125 14.85 -4.54 -16.66
CA PHE A 125 15.67 -5.36 -17.59
C PHE A 125 15.52 -6.90 -17.61
N ASN A 126 15.37 -7.42 -18.85
CA ASN A 126 15.81 -8.71 -19.42
C ASN A 126 15.85 -9.95 -18.52
N ASP A 127 14.86 -10.15 -17.64
CA ASP A 127 14.77 -11.45 -16.98
C ASP A 127 14.42 -12.50 -18.04
N ALA A 128 15.44 -13.27 -18.45
CA ALA A 128 15.31 -14.41 -19.35
C ALA A 128 14.25 -15.41 -18.85
N GLN A 129 13.84 -15.30 -17.58
CA GLN A 129 12.79 -16.08 -16.94
C GLN A 129 11.37 -15.56 -17.25
N LEU A 130 11.14 -14.25 -17.36
CA LEU A 130 9.82 -13.69 -17.74
C LEU A 130 9.54 -13.85 -19.24
N GLY A 131 10.56 -13.64 -20.09
CA GLY A 131 10.44 -13.85 -21.55
C GLY A 131 10.16 -15.30 -21.95
N LYS A 132 10.28 -16.25 -21.01
CA LYS A 132 9.99 -17.69 -21.16
C LYS A 132 8.83 -18.17 -20.28
N ALA A 133 8.06 -17.27 -19.67
CA ALA A 133 6.98 -17.63 -18.75
C ALA A 133 5.83 -18.33 -19.50
N GLU A 134 5.93 -19.65 -19.67
CA GLU A 134 4.90 -20.51 -20.25
C GLU A 134 4.60 -21.63 -19.26
N PHE A 135 3.73 -21.32 -18.30
CA PHE A 135 3.34 -22.22 -17.22
C PHE A 135 1.82 -22.38 -17.23
N PRO A 136 1.25 -23.16 -18.17
CA PRO A 136 -0.19 -23.31 -18.31
C PRO A 136 -0.83 -24.07 -17.15
N ASN A 137 -0.10 -24.44 -16.09
CA ASN A 137 -0.65 -24.95 -14.83
C ASN A 137 -0.57 -23.94 -13.67
N ILE A 138 -0.12 -22.72 -13.95
CA ILE A 138 -0.13 -21.60 -13.01
C ILE A 138 -1.23 -20.62 -13.43
N ARG A 139 -2.04 -20.20 -12.45
CA ARG A 139 -3.14 -19.26 -12.66
C ARG A 139 -3.12 -18.18 -11.59
N LEU A 140 -3.34 -16.93 -12.01
CA LEU A 140 -3.50 -15.83 -11.07
C LEU A 140 -4.86 -15.17 -11.25
N PHE A 141 -5.47 -14.79 -10.13
CA PHE A 141 -6.72 -14.04 -10.05
C PHE A 141 -6.45 -12.76 -9.28
N THR A 142 -6.31 -11.64 -9.98
CA THR A 142 -6.03 -10.35 -9.34
C THR A 142 -7.33 -9.57 -9.12
N VAL A 143 -7.60 -9.24 -7.85
CA VAL A 143 -8.76 -8.44 -7.44
C VAL A 143 -8.51 -6.97 -7.76
N GLU A 144 -9.43 -6.33 -8.47
CA GLU A 144 -9.40 -4.88 -8.67
C GLU A 144 -9.58 -4.14 -7.34
N ASN A 145 -8.81 -3.07 -7.16
CA ASN A 145 -8.90 -2.19 -6.00
C ASN A 145 -10.30 -1.60 -5.84
N ASP A 146 -10.87 -1.77 -4.65
CA ASP A 146 -12.21 -1.30 -4.33
C ASP A 146 -12.32 -0.96 -2.84
N LEU A 147 -13.27 -0.08 -2.50
CA LEU A 147 -13.53 0.38 -1.13
C LEU A 147 -14.98 0.10 -0.78
N SER A 148 -15.23 -0.42 0.43
CA SER A 148 -16.60 -0.56 0.90
C SER A 148 -16.75 -0.39 2.40
N PRO A 149 -17.70 0.44 2.88
CA PRO A 149 -18.00 0.55 4.29
C PRO A 149 -18.68 -0.70 4.86
N ILE A 150 -19.20 -1.59 4.00
CA ILE A 150 -19.83 -2.85 4.41
C ILE A 150 -19.25 -4.06 3.66
N PRO A 151 -19.29 -5.27 4.26
CA PRO A 151 -18.76 -6.45 3.60
C PRO A 151 -19.52 -6.77 2.30
N LEU A 152 -18.82 -6.80 1.17
CA LEU A 152 -19.39 -7.12 -0.14
C LEU A 152 -19.57 -8.62 -0.34
N ALA A 153 -20.51 -8.97 -1.22
CA ALA A 153 -20.83 -10.36 -1.55
C ALA A 153 -19.98 -10.91 -2.72
N ASP A 154 -19.37 -10.04 -3.52
CA ASP A 154 -18.59 -10.36 -4.71
C ASP A 154 -17.56 -9.25 -4.94
N VAL A 155 -16.46 -9.55 -5.62
CA VAL A 155 -15.45 -8.52 -5.98
C VAL A 155 -15.96 -7.66 -7.13
N LYS A 156 -15.50 -6.41 -7.18
CA LYS A 156 -15.86 -5.45 -8.24
C LYS A 156 -15.54 -5.98 -9.63
N LYS A 157 -14.28 -6.37 -9.84
CA LYS A 157 -13.79 -6.96 -11.09
C LYS A 157 -12.54 -7.80 -10.83
N ALA A 158 -12.46 -8.94 -11.50
CA ALA A 158 -11.32 -9.84 -11.52
C ALA A 158 -11.56 -10.98 -12.51
N GLU A 159 -10.50 -11.63 -12.97
CA GLU A 159 -10.57 -12.83 -13.80
C GLU A 159 -9.36 -13.73 -13.56
N TRP A 160 -9.53 -15.04 -13.76
CA TRP A 160 -8.42 -15.99 -13.72
C TRP A 160 -7.63 -15.94 -15.02
N LYS A 161 -6.34 -15.64 -14.92
CA LYS A 161 -5.41 -15.58 -16.04
C LYS A 161 -4.44 -16.76 -16.05
N VAL A 162 -4.25 -17.32 -17.24
CA VAL A 162 -3.22 -18.32 -17.53
C VAL A 162 -1.84 -17.67 -17.48
N CYS A 163 -0.87 -18.29 -16.81
CA CYS A 163 0.52 -17.84 -16.88
C CYS A 163 1.13 -18.19 -18.24
N ASN A 164 1.09 -17.22 -19.14
CA ASN A 164 1.76 -17.20 -20.44
C ASN A 164 2.58 -15.90 -20.56
N LYS A 165 3.32 -15.74 -21.66
CA LYS A 165 4.17 -14.55 -21.88
C LYS A 165 3.40 -13.24 -21.80
N GLU A 166 2.15 -13.20 -22.27
CA GLU A 166 1.33 -11.98 -22.27
C GLU A 166 0.92 -11.56 -20.85
N ASN A 167 0.41 -12.50 -20.06
CA ASN A 167 -0.14 -12.20 -18.74
C ASN A 167 0.94 -12.07 -17.66
N ALA A 168 2.06 -12.78 -17.77
CA ALA A 168 3.09 -12.85 -16.72
C ALA A 168 3.66 -11.46 -16.34
N TYR A 169 3.73 -10.52 -17.29
CA TYR A 169 4.18 -9.14 -17.04
C TYR A 169 3.26 -8.37 -16.08
N ASN A 170 1.96 -8.66 -16.08
CA ASN A 170 0.97 -7.96 -15.25
C ASN A 170 0.71 -8.67 -13.91
N PHE A 171 1.37 -9.79 -13.67
CA PHE A 171 1.28 -10.50 -12.39
C PHE A 171 2.15 -9.85 -11.34
N SER A 172 1.73 -9.94 -10.08
CA SER A 172 2.62 -9.70 -8.94
C SER A 172 3.85 -10.58 -9.09
N ALA A 173 5.03 -9.97 -9.07
CA ALA A 173 6.31 -10.66 -9.20
C ALA A 173 6.51 -11.64 -8.03
N VAL A 174 6.14 -11.25 -6.80
CA VAL A 174 6.22 -12.12 -5.62
C VAL A 174 5.32 -13.35 -5.80
N ALA A 175 4.05 -13.13 -6.16
CA ALA A 175 3.10 -14.22 -6.36
C ALA A 175 3.51 -15.15 -7.51
N PHE A 176 3.99 -14.59 -8.62
CA PHE A 176 4.47 -15.34 -9.77
C PHE A 176 5.66 -16.23 -9.41
N PHE A 177 6.72 -15.67 -8.83
CA PHE A 177 7.91 -16.45 -8.48
C PHE A 177 7.60 -17.49 -7.41
N PHE A 178 6.79 -17.16 -6.40
CA PHE A 178 6.31 -18.13 -5.41
C PHE A 178 5.57 -19.31 -6.06
N ALA A 179 4.59 -19.03 -6.93
CA ALA A 179 3.81 -20.06 -7.61
C ALA A 179 4.69 -20.92 -8.53
N ARG A 180 5.65 -20.30 -9.23
CA ARG A 180 6.59 -20.99 -10.11
C ARG A 180 7.48 -21.96 -9.34
N GLU A 181 8.07 -21.51 -8.24
CA GLU A 181 8.92 -22.36 -7.40
C GLU A 181 8.13 -23.54 -6.82
N LEU A 182 6.91 -23.30 -6.31
CA LEU A 182 6.05 -24.39 -5.84
C LEU A 182 5.63 -25.34 -6.97
N HIS A 183 5.26 -24.83 -8.13
CA HIS A 183 4.88 -25.68 -9.26
C HIS A 183 6.04 -26.58 -9.70
N GLN A 184 7.26 -26.02 -9.74
CA GLN A 184 8.46 -26.77 -10.11
C GLN A 184 8.79 -27.89 -9.12
N ARG A 185 8.52 -27.71 -7.84
CA ARG A 185 8.86 -28.68 -6.78
C ARG A 185 7.75 -29.70 -6.55
N GLU A 186 6.51 -29.23 -6.42
CA GLU A 186 5.34 -30.08 -6.12
C GLU A 186 4.72 -30.73 -7.34
N LYS A 187 5.05 -30.26 -8.55
CA LYS A 187 4.54 -30.77 -9.85
C LYS A 187 3.00 -30.80 -9.95
N VAL A 188 2.32 -29.85 -9.31
CA VAL A 188 0.85 -29.73 -9.31
C VAL A 188 0.43 -28.34 -9.76
N PRO A 189 -0.80 -28.16 -10.30
CA PRO A 189 -1.29 -26.83 -10.63
C PRO A 189 -1.29 -25.89 -9.41
N ILE A 190 -0.93 -24.63 -9.64
CA ILE A 190 -0.91 -23.60 -8.59
C ILE A 190 -1.83 -22.44 -8.99
N GLY A 191 -2.76 -22.09 -8.11
CA GLY A 191 -3.57 -20.89 -8.22
C GLY A 191 -3.14 -19.85 -7.19
N VAL A 192 -3.02 -18.58 -7.56
CA VAL A 192 -2.87 -17.49 -6.59
C VAL A 192 -3.99 -16.47 -6.78
N ILE A 193 -4.78 -16.26 -5.73
CA ILE A 193 -5.74 -15.17 -5.64
C ILE A 193 -4.99 -14.00 -5.02
N LEU A 194 -4.90 -12.86 -5.71
CA LEU A 194 -4.14 -11.69 -5.28
C LEU A 194 -5.10 -10.57 -4.89
N THR A 195 -4.97 -10.07 -3.66
CA THR A 195 -5.70 -8.92 -3.12
C THR A 195 -4.73 -7.99 -2.40
N SER A 196 -4.24 -6.97 -3.10
CA SER A 196 -3.17 -6.09 -2.62
C SER A 196 -3.37 -4.66 -3.08
N TRP A 197 -2.96 -3.69 -2.27
CA TRP A 197 -3.02 -2.27 -2.63
C TRP A 197 -1.89 -1.49 -1.97
N GLY A 198 -1.05 -0.84 -2.77
CA GLY A 198 0.03 0.04 -2.36
C GLY A 198 -0.31 1.09 -1.31
N GLY A 199 0.61 1.31 -0.38
CA GLY A 199 0.52 2.35 0.66
C GLY A 199 -0.49 2.05 1.78
N THR A 200 -1.01 0.83 1.87
CA THR A 200 -2.05 0.49 2.84
C THR A 200 -1.50 0.07 4.20
N ILE A 201 -2.21 0.47 5.25
CA ILE A 201 -1.95 0.05 6.63
C ILE A 201 -2.75 -1.21 6.97
N ILE A 202 -2.33 -1.99 7.98
CA ILE A 202 -2.98 -3.25 8.32
C ILE A 202 -4.46 -3.11 8.73
N GLU A 203 -4.84 -1.99 9.35
CA GLU A 203 -6.18 -1.76 9.88
C GLU A 203 -7.28 -1.82 8.81
N THR A 204 -6.97 -1.44 7.56
CA THR A 204 -7.95 -1.53 6.48
C THR A 204 -8.20 -2.97 6.01
N TRP A 205 -7.26 -3.87 6.25
CA TRP A 205 -7.33 -5.30 5.93
C TRP A 205 -7.97 -6.15 7.03
N MET A 206 -8.22 -5.57 8.20
CA MET A 206 -8.87 -6.24 9.33
C MET A 206 -10.39 -6.22 9.18
N SER A 207 -11.07 -7.28 9.62
CA SER A 207 -12.53 -7.28 9.65
C SER A 207 -13.07 -6.35 10.74
N PRO A 208 -14.35 -5.92 10.66
CA PRO A 208 -14.99 -5.18 11.75
C PRO A 208 -14.89 -5.88 13.11
N ASP A 209 -15.00 -7.22 13.14
CA ASP A 209 -14.89 -8.00 14.38
C ASP A 209 -13.48 -7.98 14.97
N ALA A 210 -12.45 -7.97 14.12
CA ALA A 210 -11.08 -7.82 14.57
C ALA A 210 -10.82 -6.41 15.10
N ILE A 211 -11.27 -5.37 14.39
CA ILE A 211 -11.12 -3.96 14.79
C ILE A 211 -11.85 -3.68 16.11
N ASN A 212 -13.03 -4.26 16.33
CA ASN A 212 -13.79 -4.09 17.56
C ASN A 212 -13.07 -4.58 18.84
N LYS A 213 -11.99 -5.36 18.71
CA LYS A 213 -11.14 -5.78 19.84
C LYS A 213 -10.15 -4.70 20.29
N PHE A 214 -9.99 -3.63 19.52
CA PHE A 214 -9.10 -2.51 19.78
C PHE A 214 -9.95 -1.26 20.08
N PRO A 215 -10.16 -0.90 21.37
CA PRO A 215 -11.07 0.17 21.77
C PRO A 215 -10.83 1.50 21.06
N GLU A 216 -9.58 1.82 20.75
CA GLU A 216 -9.17 3.04 20.06
C GLU A 216 -9.50 3.07 18.57
N LEU A 217 -9.68 1.90 17.94
CA LEU A 217 -10.04 1.77 16.53
C LEU A 217 -11.55 1.58 16.36
N LYS A 218 -12.23 1.06 17.38
CA LYS A 218 -13.67 0.80 17.39
C LYS A 218 -14.50 2.03 17.01
N SER A 219 -14.16 3.21 17.53
CA SER A 219 -14.89 4.45 17.22
C SER A 219 -14.76 4.86 15.76
N GLN A 220 -13.67 4.47 15.08
CA GLN A 220 -13.42 4.83 13.68
C GLN A 220 -14.34 4.09 12.72
N ILE A 221 -14.86 2.91 13.11
CA ILE A 221 -15.79 2.13 12.28
C ILE A 221 -17.25 2.31 12.69
N ALA A 222 -17.52 3.16 13.69
CA ALA A 222 -18.87 3.45 14.12
C ALA A 222 -19.63 4.21 13.02
N GLY A 223 -20.85 3.77 12.72
CA GLY A 223 -21.68 4.41 11.70
C GLY A 223 -21.23 4.16 10.26
N MET A 224 -20.24 3.30 10.02
CA MET A 224 -20.01 2.73 8.69
C MET A 224 -21.24 1.92 8.29
N ASP A 225 -22.08 2.49 7.44
CA ASP A 225 -23.25 1.84 6.87
C ASP A 225 -23.06 1.61 5.36
N GLY A 226 -23.94 0.80 4.78
CA GLY A 226 -23.86 0.47 3.35
C GLY A 226 -24.43 1.55 2.43
N SER A 227 -24.78 2.73 2.97
CA SER A 227 -25.35 3.78 2.15
C SER A 227 -24.27 4.35 1.21
N PRO A 228 -24.58 4.64 -0.06
CA PRO A 228 -23.70 5.43 -0.92
C PRO A 228 -23.32 6.79 -0.29
N ASP A 229 -24.15 7.28 0.64
CA ASP A 229 -23.94 8.53 1.36
C ASP A 229 -22.75 8.47 2.32
N PHE A 230 -22.35 7.31 2.85
CA PHE A 230 -21.24 7.25 3.81
C PHE A 230 -19.93 7.76 3.21
N LEU A 231 -19.52 7.24 2.04
CA LEU A 231 -18.27 7.65 1.41
C LEU A 231 -18.34 9.11 0.91
N ASN A 232 -19.50 9.54 0.41
CA ASN A 232 -19.73 10.92 0.00
C ASN A 232 -19.66 11.89 1.20
N LYS A 233 -20.26 11.52 2.33
CA LYS A 233 -20.20 12.27 3.57
C LYS A 233 -18.77 12.35 4.10
N LEU A 234 -18.04 11.24 4.07
CA LEU A 234 -16.63 11.23 4.47
C LEU A 234 -15.79 12.16 3.59
N LYS A 235 -16.05 12.19 2.27
CA LYS A 235 -15.41 13.15 1.37
C LYS A 235 -15.74 14.59 1.75
N GLN A 236 -17.00 14.91 2.04
CA GLN A 236 -17.39 16.26 2.48
C GLN A 236 -16.75 16.65 3.82
N GLU A 237 -16.63 15.71 4.76
CA GLU A 237 -15.91 15.91 6.02
C GLU A 237 -14.42 16.20 5.77
N ASN A 238 -13.79 15.50 4.82
CA ASN A 238 -12.40 15.76 4.43
C ASN A 238 -12.24 17.14 3.77
N GLU A 239 -13.15 17.52 2.86
CA GLU A 239 -13.15 18.85 2.23
C GLU A 239 -13.22 19.95 3.29
N ALA A 240 -14.10 19.81 4.29
CA ALA A 240 -14.20 20.75 5.39
C ALA A 240 -12.91 20.85 6.22
N GLN A 241 -12.23 19.73 6.48
CA GLN A 241 -10.95 19.73 7.18
C GLN A 241 -9.83 20.39 6.37
N VAL A 242 -9.80 20.19 5.04
CA VAL A 242 -8.86 20.90 4.16
C VAL A 242 -9.11 22.40 4.20
N GLN A 243 -10.36 22.84 4.15
CA GLN A 243 -10.69 24.27 4.26
C GLN A 243 -10.26 24.87 5.61
N GLU A 244 -10.37 24.11 6.69
CA GLU A 244 -9.89 24.53 8.00
C GLU A 244 -8.36 24.61 8.05
N TRP A 245 -7.67 23.62 7.48
CA TRP A 245 -6.21 23.63 7.36
C TRP A 245 -5.71 24.83 6.53
N ILE A 246 -6.38 25.14 5.40
CA ILE A 246 -6.06 26.31 4.57
C ILE A 246 -6.18 27.59 5.39
N LYS A 247 -7.25 27.76 6.18
CA LYS A 247 -7.40 28.93 7.07
C LYS A 247 -6.29 29.02 8.10
N GLN A 248 -5.91 27.91 8.70
CA GLN A 248 -4.77 27.85 9.63
C GLN A 248 -3.47 28.27 8.93
N SER A 249 -3.30 27.93 7.65
CA SER A 249 -2.13 28.35 6.84
C SER A 249 -1.98 29.85 6.73
N TYR A 250 -3.08 30.58 6.69
CA TYR A 250 -3.05 32.04 6.65
C TYR A 250 -2.62 32.66 7.98
N THR A 251 -2.80 31.96 9.10
CA THR A 251 -2.45 32.48 10.43
C THR A 251 -0.96 32.41 10.73
N VAL A 252 -0.25 31.48 10.09
CA VAL A 252 1.19 31.26 10.27
C VAL A 252 2.04 31.88 9.15
N ASP A 253 1.38 32.37 8.09
CA ASP A 253 2.02 33.00 6.93
C ASP A 253 2.27 34.49 7.17
N ALA A 254 3.54 34.89 7.24
CA ALA A 254 3.95 36.28 7.37
C ALA A 254 3.50 37.17 6.19
N GLY A 255 3.15 36.59 5.04
CA GLY A 255 2.55 37.28 3.90
C GLY A 255 1.08 37.64 4.09
N TYR A 256 0.44 37.16 5.16
CA TYR A 256 -0.92 37.52 5.55
C TYR A 256 -0.93 38.46 6.77
N THR A 257 -1.81 39.45 6.75
CA THR A 257 -2.08 40.32 7.90
C THR A 257 -3.59 40.44 8.07
N ASN A 258 -4.12 40.15 9.25
CA ASN A 258 -5.56 40.16 9.55
C ASN A 258 -6.41 39.35 8.54
N GLY A 259 -5.89 38.20 8.09
CA GLY A 259 -6.58 37.33 7.13
C GLY A 259 -6.58 37.83 5.68
N MET A 260 -5.84 38.90 5.37
CA MET A 260 -5.68 39.41 4.01
C MET A 260 -4.22 39.27 3.55
N ALA A 261 -4.03 38.89 2.29
CA ALA A 261 -2.73 38.92 1.64
C ALA A 261 -2.19 40.36 1.66
N SER A 262 -0.96 40.52 2.16
CA SER A 262 -0.27 41.80 2.30
C SER A 262 0.89 41.95 1.31
N TRP A 263 1.45 40.82 0.84
CA TRP A 263 2.60 40.79 -0.07
C TRP A 263 2.22 40.73 -1.56
N ASN A 264 0.92 40.71 -1.88
CA ASN A 264 0.40 40.68 -3.25
C ASN A 264 0.38 42.05 -3.94
N SER A 265 0.62 43.15 -3.21
CA SER A 265 0.53 44.51 -3.76
C SER A 265 1.65 44.78 -4.79
N PRO A 266 1.34 45.46 -5.92
CA PRO A 266 2.36 45.81 -6.92
C PRO A 266 3.41 46.80 -6.40
N ASN A 267 3.07 47.53 -5.32
CA ASN A 267 3.89 48.62 -4.76
C ASN A 267 4.67 48.21 -3.50
N VAL A 268 4.71 46.92 -3.16
CA VAL A 268 5.48 46.45 -2.01
C VAL A 268 6.96 46.75 -2.25
N ASN A 269 7.53 47.66 -1.45
CA ASN A 269 8.97 47.84 -1.36
C ASN A 269 9.51 46.78 -0.42
N SER A 270 10.44 45.97 -0.90
CA SER A 270 10.77 44.70 -0.26
C SER A 270 12.24 44.35 -0.50
N PRO A 271 13.16 45.14 0.09
CA PRO A 271 14.59 44.92 -0.07
C PRO A 271 15.07 43.59 0.55
N ASP A 272 14.22 42.92 1.32
CA ASP A 272 14.51 41.64 1.98
C ASP A 272 14.06 40.41 1.18
N TRP A 273 13.48 40.60 -0.01
CA TRP A 273 13.21 39.48 -0.92
C TRP A 273 14.51 39.04 -1.60
N LYS A 274 14.70 37.74 -1.64
CA LYS A 274 15.86 37.10 -2.29
C LYS A 274 15.50 36.73 -3.72
N GLU A 275 16.47 36.26 -4.50
CA GLU A 275 16.24 35.85 -5.89
C GLU A 275 16.41 34.35 -6.08
N MET A 276 15.63 33.78 -7.00
CA MET A 276 15.78 32.42 -7.49
C MET A 276 15.39 32.32 -8.96
N ASN A 277 15.94 31.33 -9.68
CA ASN A 277 15.57 31.09 -11.07
C ASN A 277 14.38 30.14 -11.15
N ILE A 278 13.38 30.51 -11.94
CA ILE A 278 12.15 29.77 -12.12
C ILE A 278 11.92 29.55 -13.63
N PRO A 279 11.53 28.35 -14.08
CA PRO A 279 11.10 27.21 -13.26
C PRO A 279 12.22 26.41 -12.60
N SER A 280 11.99 25.95 -11.38
CA SER A 280 12.85 25.03 -10.62
C SER A 280 12.16 24.63 -9.31
N LEU A 281 12.57 23.49 -8.75
CA LEU A 281 12.24 23.11 -7.36
C LEU A 281 13.15 23.88 -6.40
N TRP A 282 12.59 24.57 -5.41
CA TRP A 282 13.40 25.48 -4.57
C TRP A 282 14.43 24.73 -3.72
N GLU A 283 14.23 23.46 -3.41
CA GLU A 283 15.16 22.61 -2.64
C GLU A 283 16.49 22.43 -3.36
N THR A 284 16.44 22.49 -4.70
CA THR A 284 17.61 22.29 -5.54
C THR A 284 18.43 23.57 -5.75
N ILE A 285 17.86 24.74 -5.47
CA ILE A 285 18.45 26.04 -5.86
C ILE A 285 18.57 27.06 -4.72
N ALA A 286 17.71 27.03 -3.70
CA ALA A 286 17.58 28.15 -2.75
C ALA A 286 17.19 27.73 -1.32
N LEU A 287 16.38 26.69 -1.15
CA LEU A 287 15.75 26.31 0.12
C LEU A 287 15.88 24.78 0.34
N PRO A 288 17.08 24.24 0.60
CA PRO A 288 17.27 22.80 0.75
C PRO A 288 16.47 22.27 1.94
N ASP A 289 15.75 21.15 1.74
CA ASP A 289 14.97 20.48 2.79
C ASP A 289 13.95 21.43 3.44
N PHE A 290 13.15 22.12 2.61
CA PHE A 290 12.16 23.10 3.05
C PHE A 290 10.78 22.74 2.51
N ASP A 291 9.83 22.51 3.43
CA ASP A 291 8.41 22.51 3.12
C ASP A 291 7.76 23.70 3.84
N GLY A 292 6.82 24.40 3.19
CA GLY A 292 6.17 25.55 3.79
C GLY A 292 5.53 26.49 2.77
N ILE A 293 5.54 27.78 3.08
CA ILE A 293 4.90 28.81 2.26
C ILE A 293 5.97 29.74 1.72
N VAL A 294 6.02 29.86 0.39
CA VAL A 294 6.92 30.78 -0.32
C VAL A 294 6.11 31.69 -1.22
N TRP A 295 6.36 32.99 -1.10
CA TRP A 295 5.82 34.00 -2.00
C TRP A 295 6.84 34.28 -3.09
N LEU A 296 6.41 34.21 -4.34
CA LEU A 296 7.20 34.43 -5.54
C LEU A 296 6.68 35.70 -6.24
N ARG A 297 7.58 36.54 -6.73
CA ARG A 297 7.24 37.81 -7.38
C ARG A 297 8.08 38.02 -8.64
N LYS A 298 7.41 38.40 -9.72
CA LYS A 298 8.07 38.73 -10.99
C LYS A 298 7.49 39.99 -11.59
N GLU A 299 8.38 40.88 -12.00
CA GLU A 299 8.02 42.04 -12.80
C GLU A 299 8.11 41.68 -14.28
N PHE A 300 7.16 42.18 -15.05
CA PHE A 300 7.18 42.07 -16.51
C PHE A 300 6.69 43.37 -17.14
N THR A 301 7.13 43.63 -18.36
CA THR A 301 6.80 44.86 -19.09
C THR A 301 5.99 44.53 -20.33
N LEU A 302 4.86 45.21 -20.50
CA LEU A 302 4.07 45.15 -21.73
C LEU A 302 4.40 46.35 -22.63
N PRO A 303 4.30 46.20 -23.96
CA PRO A 303 4.50 47.30 -24.90
C PRO A 303 3.64 48.53 -24.59
N THR A 304 4.13 49.73 -24.90
CA THR A 304 3.40 50.99 -24.67
C THR A 304 2.10 51.09 -25.46
N ASN A 305 2.00 50.38 -26.59
CA ASN A 305 0.81 50.28 -27.43
C ASN A 305 -0.12 49.11 -27.04
N PHE A 306 0.14 48.43 -25.93
CA PHE A 306 -0.72 47.35 -25.44
C PHE A 306 -2.13 47.88 -25.14
N LYS A 307 -3.15 47.24 -25.70
CA LYS A 307 -4.55 47.61 -25.47
C LYS A 307 -5.09 46.79 -24.31
N ALA A 308 -5.87 47.44 -23.43
CA ALA A 308 -6.55 46.73 -22.35
C ALA A 308 -7.46 45.64 -22.94
N GLN A 309 -7.09 44.39 -22.67
CA GLN A 309 -7.80 43.20 -23.10
C GLN A 309 -7.59 42.09 -22.08
N GLU A 310 -8.42 41.05 -22.14
CA GLU A 310 -8.18 39.83 -21.38
C GLU A 310 -6.91 39.14 -21.90
N ILE A 311 -6.15 38.56 -20.97
CA ILE A 311 -4.95 37.77 -21.25
C ILE A 311 -5.00 36.46 -20.46
N ILE A 312 -4.22 35.47 -20.88
CA ILE A 312 -4.07 34.22 -20.14
C ILE A 312 -2.68 34.18 -19.51
N LEU A 313 -2.62 33.96 -18.20
CA LEU A 313 -1.40 33.71 -17.45
C LEU A 313 -1.12 32.21 -17.40
N ASN A 314 0.03 31.80 -17.93
CA ASN A 314 0.51 30.43 -17.89
C ASN A 314 1.74 30.38 -16.97
N LEU A 315 1.70 29.52 -15.94
CA LEU A 315 2.78 29.38 -14.96
C LEU A 315 3.41 27.99 -14.96
N GLY A 316 2.98 27.07 -15.85
CA GLY A 316 3.37 25.66 -15.72
C GLY A 316 2.83 25.03 -14.42
N PRO A 317 3.25 23.80 -14.08
CA PRO A 317 2.88 23.14 -12.83
C PRO A 317 3.51 23.83 -11.60
N ILE A 318 2.77 23.80 -10.49
CA ILE A 318 3.16 24.40 -9.21
C ILE A 318 2.86 23.39 -8.11
N ASP A 319 3.87 23.08 -7.31
CA ASP A 319 3.82 22.11 -6.21
C ASP A 319 3.68 22.83 -4.85
N ASP A 320 2.63 22.64 -4.04
CA ASP A 320 1.41 21.85 -4.25
C ASP A 320 0.21 22.76 -4.61
N LEU A 321 0.01 23.80 -3.80
CA LEU A 321 -1.10 24.76 -3.90
C LEU A 321 -0.58 26.14 -4.28
N ASP A 322 -1.37 26.89 -5.05
CA ASP A 322 -1.09 28.29 -5.34
C ASP A 322 -2.28 29.22 -5.12
N GLN A 323 -1.96 30.45 -4.77
CA GLN A 323 -2.82 31.61 -5.00
C GLN A 323 -2.02 32.61 -5.83
N THR A 324 -2.61 33.10 -6.92
CA THR A 324 -1.92 33.93 -7.90
C THR A 324 -2.60 35.28 -8.08
N TRP A 325 -1.82 36.36 -7.98
CA TRP A 325 -2.24 37.73 -8.19
C TRP A 325 -1.49 38.39 -9.34
N VAL A 326 -2.19 39.23 -10.11
CA VAL A 326 -1.58 40.15 -11.07
C VAL A 326 -1.95 41.57 -10.67
N ASN A 327 -0.93 42.41 -10.46
CA ASN A 327 -1.09 43.79 -9.96
C ASN A 327 -1.99 43.89 -8.71
N GLY A 328 -1.94 42.89 -7.82
CA GLY A 328 -2.75 42.83 -6.60
C GLY A 328 -4.15 42.23 -6.74
N ALA A 329 -4.64 42.01 -7.97
CA ALA A 329 -5.91 41.32 -8.21
C ALA A 329 -5.71 39.80 -8.22
N LEU A 330 -6.49 39.05 -7.44
CA LEU A 330 -6.45 37.59 -7.45
C LEU A 330 -7.00 37.09 -8.80
N VAL A 331 -6.23 36.28 -9.51
CA VAL A 331 -6.60 35.77 -10.85
C VAL A 331 -6.83 34.26 -10.87
N GLY A 332 -6.34 33.52 -9.87
CA GLY A 332 -6.59 32.09 -9.76
C GLY A 332 -5.97 31.46 -8.52
N GLU A 333 -6.42 30.25 -8.25
CA GLU A 333 -5.91 29.36 -7.21
C GLU A 333 -6.13 27.90 -7.63
N SER A 334 -5.30 27.00 -7.14
CA SER A 334 -5.37 25.56 -7.41
C SER A 334 -4.60 24.79 -6.33
N GLY A 335 -4.84 23.48 -6.22
CA GLY A 335 -4.28 22.63 -5.17
C GLY A 335 -3.83 21.25 -5.61
N GLN A 336 -3.35 21.11 -6.85
CA GLN A 336 -2.77 19.85 -7.34
C GLN A 336 -1.36 20.09 -7.86
N TYR A 337 -0.36 19.38 -7.34
CA TYR A 337 1.05 19.64 -7.68
C TYR A 337 1.39 19.60 -9.18
N ASN A 338 0.79 18.68 -9.94
CA ASN A 338 1.22 18.35 -11.31
C ASN A 338 0.42 19.02 -12.45
N ILE A 339 -0.56 19.88 -12.15
CA ILE A 339 -1.40 20.52 -13.18
C ILE A 339 -0.79 21.85 -13.64
N PRO A 340 -0.55 22.08 -14.94
CA PRO A 340 -0.16 23.41 -15.41
C PRO A 340 -1.21 24.48 -15.11
N ARG A 341 -0.83 25.59 -14.46
CA ARG A 341 -1.75 26.67 -14.13
C ARG A 341 -2.00 27.57 -15.33
N LYS A 342 -3.27 27.80 -15.61
CA LYS A 342 -3.76 28.69 -16.67
C LYS A 342 -4.89 29.56 -16.13
N TYR A 343 -4.60 30.83 -15.89
CA TYR A 343 -5.55 31.75 -15.27
C TYR A 343 -5.95 32.88 -16.22
N PRO A 344 -7.26 33.10 -16.46
CA PRO A 344 -7.72 34.26 -17.19
C PRO A 344 -7.52 35.52 -16.35
N VAL A 345 -6.85 36.52 -16.92
CA VAL A 345 -6.63 37.82 -16.30
C VAL A 345 -7.51 38.84 -17.00
N LYS A 346 -8.50 39.35 -16.27
CA LYS A 346 -9.51 40.27 -16.80
C LYS A 346 -8.90 41.53 -17.40
N ALA A 347 -9.57 42.07 -18.42
CA ALA A 347 -9.19 43.35 -19.02
C ALA A 347 -9.07 44.47 -17.97
N GLY A 348 -8.00 45.25 -18.04
CA GLY A 348 -7.72 46.35 -17.10
C GLY A 348 -6.93 45.97 -15.85
N VAL A 349 -6.70 44.67 -15.60
CA VAL A 349 -5.80 44.23 -14.52
C VAL A 349 -4.34 44.52 -14.87
N VAL A 350 -3.94 44.27 -16.13
CA VAL A 350 -2.63 44.65 -16.67
C VAL A 350 -2.67 46.00 -17.38
N LYS A 351 -1.53 46.69 -17.41
CA LYS A 351 -1.36 48.01 -18.03
C LYS A 351 -0.15 48.05 -18.96
N PRO A 352 -0.08 48.99 -19.93
CA PRO A 352 1.15 49.26 -20.67
C PRO A 352 2.32 49.56 -19.71
N GLY A 353 3.52 49.13 -20.07
CA GLY A 353 4.68 49.26 -19.20
C GLY A 353 4.73 48.21 -18.10
N LYS A 354 5.17 48.61 -16.90
CA LYS A 354 5.50 47.70 -15.79
C LYS A 354 4.27 47.09 -15.12
N ASN A 355 4.30 45.78 -14.92
CA ASN A 355 3.32 44.96 -14.21
C ASN A 355 4.03 43.98 -13.27
N VAL A 356 3.26 43.38 -12.36
CA VAL A 356 3.77 42.42 -11.37
C VAL A 356 2.84 41.21 -11.31
N VAL A 357 3.41 40.02 -11.30
CA VAL A 357 2.74 38.78 -10.88
C VAL A 357 3.31 38.35 -9.53
N VAL A 358 2.42 37.95 -8.62
CA VAL A 358 2.77 37.40 -7.31
C VAL A 358 2.09 36.04 -7.18
N VAL A 359 2.83 35.03 -6.77
CA VAL A 359 2.35 33.67 -6.56
C VAL A 359 2.70 33.25 -5.15
N ARG A 360 1.70 32.95 -4.33
CA ARG A 360 1.90 32.28 -3.04
C ARG A 360 1.85 30.78 -3.31
N VAL A 361 2.94 30.09 -3.06
CA VAL A 361 3.03 28.64 -3.16
C VAL A 361 3.02 28.05 -1.76
N THR A 362 2.15 27.08 -1.52
CA THR A 362 2.17 26.24 -0.31
C THR A 362 2.57 24.85 -0.71
N ASP A 363 3.70 24.41 -0.19
CA ASP A 363 4.25 23.07 -0.35
C ASP A 363 4.16 22.35 0.99
N THR A 364 3.73 21.10 0.92
CA THR A 364 3.35 20.32 2.11
C THR A 364 4.21 19.08 2.29
N GLY A 365 5.16 18.86 1.38
CA GLY A 365 6.12 17.78 1.43
C GLY A 365 6.78 17.55 0.08
N GLY A 366 8.11 17.43 0.05
CA GLY A 366 8.83 16.94 -1.13
C GLY A 366 9.60 18.04 -1.83
N GLY A 367 9.13 18.43 -3.02
CA GLY A 367 9.80 19.46 -3.83
C GLY A 367 8.84 20.60 -4.15
N GLY A 368 9.10 21.80 -3.67
CA GLY A 368 8.19 22.93 -3.83
C GLY A 368 8.58 23.93 -4.93
N GLY A 369 7.58 24.66 -5.43
CA GLY A 369 7.76 25.79 -6.32
C GLY A 369 7.10 25.63 -7.70
N ILE A 370 7.45 26.53 -8.62
CA ILE A 370 6.99 26.49 -10.00
C ILE A 370 8.05 25.73 -10.81
N TYR A 371 7.80 24.47 -11.18
CA TYR A 371 8.86 23.52 -11.56
C TYR A 371 8.74 22.95 -12.99
N GLY A 372 7.85 23.53 -13.80
CA GLY A 372 7.69 23.17 -15.21
C GLY A 372 8.91 23.46 -16.09
N LYS A 373 8.67 23.60 -17.40
CA LYS A 373 9.70 24.01 -18.35
C LYS A 373 9.64 25.52 -18.60
N PRO A 374 10.77 26.19 -18.90
CA PRO A 374 10.78 27.64 -19.16
C PRO A 374 9.75 28.10 -20.20
N GLU A 375 9.50 27.30 -21.24
CA GLU A 375 8.50 27.58 -22.27
C GLU A 375 7.04 27.57 -21.78
N GLU A 376 6.78 27.11 -20.55
CA GLU A 376 5.44 27.05 -19.94
C GLU A 376 5.08 28.32 -19.13
N LEU A 377 6.04 29.23 -18.92
CA LEU A 377 5.88 30.44 -18.13
C LEU A 377 5.78 31.68 -19.02
N PHE A 378 4.56 32.07 -19.35
CA PHE A 378 4.31 33.16 -20.28
C PHE A 378 2.89 33.73 -20.16
N LEU A 379 2.70 34.90 -20.76
CA LEU A 379 1.39 35.49 -20.98
C LEU A 379 0.99 35.33 -22.44
N THR A 380 -0.30 35.13 -22.72
CA THR A 380 -0.87 35.26 -24.06
C THR A 380 -2.05 36.20 -24.11
N ASP A 381 -2.35 36.73 -25.31
CA ASP A 381 -3.69 37.22 -25.59
C ASP A 381 -4.72 36.07 -25.70
N THR A 382 -5.99 36.39 -25.89
CA THR A 382 -7.07 35.40 -26.07
C THR A 382 -6.96 34.61 -27.38
N LYS A 383 -6.04 34.97 -28.29
CA LYS A 383 -5.75 34.27 -29.54
C LYS A 383 -4.50 33.40 -29.44
N ALA A 384 -4.00 33.18 -28.22
CA ALA A 384 -2.80 32.40 -27.91
C ALA A 384 -1.49 32.99 -28.46
N ASN A 385 -1.44 34.28 -28.82
CA ASN A 385 -0.18 34.94 -29.15
C ASN A 385 0.57 35.25 -27.86
N LYS A 386 1.83 34.83 -27.75
CA LYS A 386 2.69 35.15 -26.60
C LYS A 386 2.97 36.65 -26.53
N ILE A 387 2.67 37.26 -25.38
CA ILE A 387 2.83 38.70 -25.15
C ILE A 387 3.93 39.04 -24.11
N ALA A 388 4.31 38.09 -23.26
CA ALA A 388 5.44 38.24 -22.33
C ALA A 388 6.02 36.87 -21.96
N ASP A 389 7.33 36.85 -21.69
CA ASP A 389 8.03 35.71 -21.07
C ASP A 389 8.13 35.96 -19.56
N LEU A 390 7.88 34.93 -18.76
CA LEU A 390 7.95 34.99 -17.30
C LEU A 390 9.05 34.11 -16.72
N SER A 391 9.81 33.37 -17.52
CA SER A 391 10.91 32.55 -17.04
C SER A 391 12.12 33.37 -16.54
N GLY A 392 13.05 32.71 -15.87
CA GLY A 392 14.29 33.28 -15.36
C GLY A 392 14.18 33.74 -13.91
N THR A 393 14.80 34.87 -13.58
CA THR A 393 14.93 35.33 -12.19
C THR A 393 13.61 35.85 -11.63
N TRP A 394 13.16 35.28 -10.52
CA TRP A 394 12.05 35.73 -9.69
C TRP A 394 12.56 36.14 -8.32
N GLN A 395 11.85 37.07 -7.69
CA GLN A 395 12.06 37.38 -6.28
C GLN A 395 11.25 36.40 -5.44
N TYR A 396 11.75 36.02 -4.26
CA TYR A 396 11.02 35.19 -3.32
C TYR A 396 11.17 35.65 -1.87
N LYS A 397 10.18 35.28 -1.05
CA LYS A 397 10.20 35.44 0.40
C LYS A 397 9.47 34.30 1.08
N VAL A 398 10.06 33.79 2.15
CA VAL A 398 9.43 32.75 2.99
C VAL A 398 8.33 33.39 3.83
N GLY A 399 7.11 32.88 3.68
CA GLY A 399 5.95 33.24 4.50
C GLY A 399 5.88 32.41 5.77
N SER A 400 6.14 31.10 5.68
CA SER A 400 6.12 30.17 6.83
C SER A 400 7.00 28.96 6.57
N ASP A 401 7.67 28.47 7.60
CA ASP A 401 8.42 27.21 7.62
C ASP A 401 7.59 26.14 8.37
N SER A 402 7.28 25.02 7.70
CA SER A 402 6.47 23.94 8.28
C SER A 402 7.12 23.32 9.52
N LYS A 403 8.46 23.27 9.59
CA LYS A 403 9.22 22.70 10.72
C LYS A 403 9.06 23.54 11.99
N GLN A 404 8.84 24.84 11.84
CA GLN A 404 8.67 25.77 12.96
C GLN A 404 7.21 25.87 13.40
N ASN A 405 6.31 26.02 12.42
CA ASN A 405 4.91 26.38 12.69
C ASN A 405 3.98 25.16 12.79
N LYS A 406 4.49 23.95 12.54
CA LYS A 406 3.78 22.66 12.74
C LYS A 406 2.38 22.59 12.13
N ILE A 407 2.15 23.29 11.02
CA ILE A 407 0.85 23.28 10.36
C ILE A 407 0.46 21.89 9.83
N GLY A 408 1.43 20.99 9.69
CA GLY A 408 1.22 19.64 9.20
C GLY A 408 0.79 19.61 7.73
N THR A 409 0.65 18.40 7.18
CA THR A 409 0.15 18.18 5.83
C THR A 409 -1.38 18.30 5.82
N PRO A 410 -2.00 18.88 4.78
CA PRO A 410 -3.44 18.90 4.66
C PRO A 410 -3.97 17.47 4.58
N PRO A 411 -5.17 17.20 5.12
CA PRO A 411 -5.83 15.92 4.88
C PRO A 411 -6.13 15.75 3.39
N SER A 412 -6.15 14.51 2.91
CA SER A 412 -6.61 14.24 1.53
C SER A 412 -8.12 14.44 1.45
N VAL A 413 -8.58 15.16 0.41
CA VAL A 413 -10.01 15.25 0.08
C VAL A 413 -10.57 13.88 -0.27
N ASP A 414 -9.82 13.11 -1.07
CA ASP A 414 -10.30 11.83 -1.57
C ASP A 414 -10.33 10.77 -0.47
N VAL A 415 -11.37 9.94 -0.53
CA VAL A 415 -11.50 8.79 0.37
C VAL A 415 -10.60 7.68 -0.15
N GLY A 416 -9.51 7.45 0.57
CA GLY A 416 -8.53 6.42 0.27
C GLY A 416 -8.73 5.15 1.11
N PRO A 417 -7.93 4.10 0.81
CA PRO A 417 -8.03 2.82 1.52
C PRO A 417 -7.71 2.91 3.01
N ASN A 418 -6.95 3.92 3.43
CA ASN A 418 -6.58 4.13 4.83
C ASN A 418 -7.49 5.14 5.55
N SER A 419 -8.50 5.71 4.87
CA SER A 419 -9.37 6.74 5.46
C SER A 419 -10.18 6.20 6.65
N ARG A 420 -10.51 4.90 6.64
CA ARG A 420 -11.12 4.17 7.76
C ARG A 420 -10.59 2.74 7.80
N PRO A 421 -10.52 2.10 8.98
CA PRO A 421 -10.29 0.66 9.07
C PRO A 421 -11.35 -0.14 8.32
N THR A 422 -11.06 -1.40 8.02
CA THR A 422 -11.95 -2.41 7.38
C THR A 422 -12.35 -2.19 5.92
N LEU A 423 -12.11 -1.02 5.31
CA LEU A 423 -12.60 -0.72 3.95
C LEU A 423 -12.15 -1.75 2.92
N LEU A 424 -10.88 -2.16 2.96
CA LEU A 424 -10.33 -3.16 2.03
C LEU A 424 -10.74 -4.59 2.38
N TYR A 425 -10.80 -4.93 3.67
CA TYR A 425 -11.34 -6.23 4.08
C TYR A 425 -12.73 -6.46 3.48
N ASN A 426 -13.60 -5.46 3.64
CA ASN A 426 -14.98 -5.51 3.21
C ASN A 426 -15.13 -5.70 1.69
N ALA A 427 -14.35 -4.95 0.91
CA ALA A 427 -14.48 -4.94 -0.55
C ALA A 427 -13.65 -6.02 -1.26
N MET A 428 -12.47 -6.34 -0.73
CA MET A 428 -11.48 -7.13 -1.45
C MET A 428 -11.17 -8.50 -0.82
N VAL A 429 -11.38 -8.68 0.49
CA VAL A 429 -11.07 -9.95 1.20
C VAL A 429 -12.33 -10.76 1.49
N LYS A 430 -13.36 -10.15 2.10
CA LYS A 430 -14.62 -10.79 2.45
C LYS A 430 -15.26 -11.54 1.27
N PRO A 431 -15.30 -10.99 0.04
CA PRO A 431 -15.92 -11.68 -1.09
C PRO A 431 -15.20 -12.96 -1.51
N LEU A 432 -13.94 -13.13 -1.10
CA LEU A 432 -13.15 -14.32 -1.40
C LEU A 432 -13.50 -15.50 -0.49
N ILE A 433 -14.20 -15.25 0.61
CA ILE A 433 -14.66 -16.27 1.55
C ILE A 433 -16.02 -16.79 1.06
N PRO A 434 -16.18 -18.10 0.80
CA PRO A 434 -15.44 -19.20 1.43
C PRO A 434 -14.48 -19.98 0.50
N TYR A 435 -13.86 -19.36 -0.51
CA TYR A 435 -12.98 -20.08 -1.44
C TYR A 435 -11.94 -20.93 -0.71
N ALA A 436 -11.84 -22.21 -1.07
CA ALA A 436 -10.92 -23.13 -0.41
C ALA A 436 -9.48 -22.82 -0.81
N ILE A 437 -8.61 -22.62 0.19
CA ILE A 437 -7.19 -22.30 0.01
C ILE A 437 -6.26 -23.26 0.77
N LYS A 438 -5.06 -23.48 0.25
CA LYS A 438 -3.94 -24.17 0.88
C LYS A 438 -3.33 -23.33 2.01
N GLY A 439 -3.13 -22.04 1.78
CA GLY A 439 -2.48 -21.10 2.70
C GLY A 439 -2.44 -19.67 2.16
N MET A 440 -1.69 -18.80 2.84
CA MET A 440 -1.57 -17.38 2.51
C MET A 440 -0.12 -16.91 2.45
N ILE A 441 0.15 -15.93 1.58
CA ILE A 441 1.39 -15.15 1.55
C ILE A 441 1.06 -13.67 1.79
N TRP A 442 1.80 -13.02 2.69
CA TRP A 442 1.58 -11.64 3.10
C TRP A 442 2.85 -10.80 2.99
N TYR A 443 2.77 -9.65 2.33
CA TYR A 443 3.87 -8.68 2.29
C TYR A 443 3.35 -7.26 2.49
N GLN A 444 3.42 -6.84 3.76
CA GLN A 444 3.03 -5.51 4.21
C GLN A 444 3.74 -5.17 5.51
N GLY A 445 3.90 -3.88 5.74
CA GLY A 445 4.33 -3.34 7.02
C GLY A 445 4.88 -1.93 6.90
N GLU A 446 5.37 -1.55 5.72
CA GLU A 446 6.06 -0.30 5.45
C GLU A 446 5.22 0.91 5.89
N SER A 447 3.92 0.91 5.58
CA SER A 447 3.00 1.99 5.98
C SER A 447 2.64 1.99 7.47
N ASN A 448 3.01 0.96 8.22
CA ASN A 448 2.86 0.87 9.68
C ASN A 448 4.18 1.05 10.44
N ALA A 449 5.32 1.28 9.77
CA ALA A 449 6.64 1.36 10.43
C ALA A 449 6.66 2.39 11.58
N GLY A 450 6.11 3.58 11.37
CA GLY A 450 5.99 4.61 12.41
C GLY A 450 5.04 4.27 13.57
N ARG A 451 4.38 3.11 13.54
CA ARG A 451 3.47 2.60 14.59
C ARG A 451 3.74 1.12 14.87
N ALA A 452 5.00 0.70 14.74
CA ALA A 452 5.44 -0.68 14.83
C ALA A 452 5.03 -1.40 16.12
N TYR A 453 5.02 -0.70 17.27
CA TYR A 453 4.60 -1.29 18.53
C TYR A 453 3.14 -1.78 18.48
N ARG A 454 2.23 -1.01 17.88
CA ARG A 454 0.82 -1.43 17.68
C ARG A 454 0.69 -2.59 16.70
N TYR A 455 1.55 -2.64 15.69
CA TYR A 455 1.56 -3.71 14.70
C TYR A 455 1.73 -5.10 15.34
N ARG A 456 2.42 -5.18 16.49
CA ARG A 456 2.64 -6.41 17.28
C ARG A 456 1.35 -7.09 17.68
N ASP A 457 0.27 -6.34 17.87
CA ASP A 457 -1.03 -6.86 18.28
C ASP A 457 -1.98 -6.99 17.08
N LEU A 458 -1.97 -5.99 16.20
CA LEU A 458 -2.86 -5.94 15.04
C LEU A 458 -2.62 -7.10 14.06
N PHE A 459 -1.35 -7.44 13.80
CA PHE A 459 -1.02 -8.45 12.79
C PHE A 459 -1.39 -9.88 13.23
N PRO A 460 -1.04 -10.34 14.44
CA PRO A 460 -1.57 -11.60 14.98
C PRO A 460 -3.11 -11.65 15.06
N ALA A 461 -3.75 -10.53 15.42
CA ALA A 461 -5.21 -10.46 15.48
C ALA A 461 -5.86 -10.62 14.10
N MET A 462 -5.30 -10.00 13.05
CA MET A 462 -5.75 -10.16 11.67
C MET A 462 -5.63 -11.61 11.21
N ILE A 463 -4.48 -12.26 11.44
CA ILE A 463 -4.25 -13.66 11.06
C ILE A 463 -5.27 -14.58 11.72
N THR A 464 -5.50 -14.40 13.02
CA THR A 464 -6.44 -15.19 13.81
C THR A 464 -7.87 -15.01 13.32
N ASP A 465 -8.26 -13.77 13.06
CA ASP A 465 -9.59 -13.45 12.53
C ASP A 465 -9.80 -14.04 11.13
N TRP A 466 -8.86 -13.84 10.20
CA TRP A 466 -8.98 -14.39 8.85
C TRP A 466 -9.10 -15.92 8.87
N ARG A 467 -8.32 -16.62 9.69
CA ARG A 467 -8.46 -18.08 9.89
C ARG A 467 -9.84 -18.47 10.36
N ALA A 468 -10.39 -17.75 11.34
CA ALA A 468 -11.74 -17.98 11.84
C ALA A 468 -12.80 -17.74 10.75
N LYS A 469 -12.66 -16.67 9.95
CA LYS A 469 -13.60 -16.31 8.88
C LYS A 469 -13.57 -17.30 7.71
N TRP A 470 -12.40 -17.84 7.37
CA TRP A 470 -12.28 -18.90 6.36
C TRP A 470 -12.81 -20.25 6.87
N GLY A 471 -12.74 -20.51 8.17
CA GLY A 471 -13.21 -21.76 8.76
C GLY A 471 -12.42 -23.00 8.33
N GLN A 472 -11.15 -22.84 7.93
CA GLN A 472 -10.28 -23.94 7.45
C GLN A 472 -9.17 -24.31 8.44
N GLY A 473 -9.38 -24.03 9.74
CA GLY A 473 -8.39 -24.21 10.78
C GLY A 473 -7.18 -23.28 10.63
N ASN A 474 -6.05 -23.68 11.21
CA ASN A 474 -4.80 -22.91 11.15
C ASN A 474 -4.05 -23.19 9.85
N PHE A 475 -4.59 -22.78 8.70
CA PHE A 475 -3.84 -22.89 7.43
C PHE A 475 -2.50 -22.11 7.50
N PRO A 476 -1.46 -22.54 6.77
CA PRO A 476 -0.18 -21.86 6.72
C PRO A 476 -0.34 -20.37 6.37
N PHE A 477 0.24 -19.50 7.19
CA PHE A 477 0.29 -18.06 6.93
C PHE A 477 1.75 -17.63 6.87
N LEU A 478 2.23 -17.35 5.65
CA LEU A 478 3.62 -17.03 5.36
C LEU A 478 3.72 -15.52 5.14
N PHE A 479 4.71 -14.87 5.73
CA PHE A 479 4.88 -13.42 5.56
C PHE A 479 6.32 -13.03 5.35
N VAL A 480 6.52 -11.86 4.74
CA VAL A 480 7.84 -11.31 4.42
C VAL A 480 8.21 -10.25 5.45
N GLN A 481 9.37 -10.40 6.10
CA GLN A 481 9.92 -9.36 6.97
C GLN A 481 10.44 -8.21 6.13
N LEU A 482 10.33 -6.96 6.57
CA LEU A 482 10.80 -5.83 5.76
C LEU A 482 12.30 -5.90 5.46
N ALA A 483 12.65 -5.57 4.22
CA ALA A 483 14.04 -5.46 3.76
C ALA A 483 14.76 -4.26 4.40
N ASN A 484 16.08 -4.17 4.21
CA ASN A 484 16.85 -2.95 4.45
C ASN A 484 16.40 -1.81 3.53
N PHE A 485 16.28 -0.59 4.06
CA PHE A 485 15.80 0.59 3.34
C PHE A 485 16.36 1.86 3.99
N MET A 486 16.47 2.95 3.22
CA MET A 486 17.06 4.24 3.62
C MET A 486 18.60 4.23 3.70
N LYS A 487 19.18 5.39 4.03
CA LYS A 487 20.63 5.53 4.22
C LYS A 487 21.09 4.77 5.46
N THR A 488 22.32 4.28 5.40
CA THR A 488 22.99 3.66 6.54
C THR A 488 23.36 4.72 7.57
N THR A 489 23.43 4.33 8.84
CA THR A 489 23.94 5.17 9.93
C THR A 489 25.25 4.62 10.46
N PRO A 490 26.26 5.48 10.74
CA PRO A 490 27.57 5.01 11.16
C PRO A 490 27.59 4.47 12.60
N GLU A 491 26.65 4.91 13.45
CA GLU A 491 26.55 4.50 14.85
C GLU A 491 25.25 3.72 15.11
N PRO A 492 25.21 2.83 16.13
CA PRO A 492 23.98 2.18 16.55
C PRO A 492 22.95 3.22 17.01
N ASN A 493 21.72 3.11 16.52
CA ASN A 493 20.63 4.03 16.84
C ASN A 493 19.30 3.28 17.04
N GLU A 494 18.28 4.02 17.47
CA GLU A 494 16.91 3.52 17.43
C GLU A 494 16.33 3.62 16.02
N SER A 495 15.44 2.69 15.66
CA SER A 495 14.87 2.59 14.32
C SER A 495 13.43 2.07 14.38
N GLU A 496 12.50 2.85 13.84
CA GLU A 496 11.10 2.46 13.70
C GLU A 496 10.94 1.27 12.75
N TRP A 497 11.80 1.23 11.74
CA TRP A 497 11.85 0.15 10.76
C TRP A 497 12.32 -1.17 11.40
N ALA A 498 13.34 -1.13 12.25
CA ALA A 498 13.79 -2.27 13.04
C ALA A 498 12.73 -2.72 14.05
N GLU A 499 12.02 -1.80 14.71
CA GLU A 499 10.89 -2.13 15.58
C GLU A 499 9.77 -2.87 14.84
N LEU A 500 9.51 -2.51 13.58
CA LEU A 500 8.51 -3.21 12.79
C LEU A 500 8.98 -4.62 12.40
N ARG A 501 10.25 -4.78 12.04
CA ARG A 501 10.83 -6.12 11.82
C ARG A 501 10.72 -6.98 13.07
N GLU A 502 10.93 -6.41 14.26
CA GLU A 502 10.69 -7.09 15.53
C GLU A 502 9.21 -7.47 15.69
N ALA A 503 8.27 -6.59 15.35
CA ALA A 503 6.84 -6.90 15.40
C ALA A 503 6.45 -8.05 14.46
N GLN A 504 7.03 -8.09 13.26
CA GLN A 504 6.88 -9.20 12.32
C GLN A 504 7.47 -10.49 12.90
N ALA A 505 8.67 -10.45 13.51
CA ALA A 505 9.26 -11.61 14.17
C ALA A 505 8.42 -12.13 15.34
N LYS A 506 7.87 -11.24 16.18
CA LYS A 506 6.98 -11.61 17.30
C LYS A 506 5.69 -12.30 16.85
N THR A 507 5.26 -12.08 15.61
CA THR A 507 4.10 -12.76 15.02
C THR A 507 4.32 -14.28 14.86
N LEU A 508 5.56 -14.77 14.87
CA LEU A 508 5.89 -16.21 14.83
C LEU A 508 5.38 -16.99 16.05
N THR A 509 4.95 -16.30 17.11
CA THR A 509 4.24 -16.93 18.24
C THR A 509 2.88 -17.52 17.83
N ILE A 510 2.30 -17.06 16.71
CA ILE A 510 1.07 -17.61 16.16
C ILE A 510 1.37 -18.95 15.45
N PRO A 511 0.66 -20.04 15.78
CA PRO A 511 0.91 -21.35 15.19
C PRO A 511 0.78 -21.38 13.66
N ASN A 512 1.55 -22.27 13.03
CA ASN A 512 1.58 -22.47 11.58
C ASN A 512 1.81 -21.17 10.79
N THR A 513 2.72 -20.34 11.29
CA THR A 513 3.22 -19.14 10.61
C THR A 513 4.70 -19.31 10.29
N ALA A 514 5.16 -18.64 9.24
CA ALA A 514 6.58 -18.57 8.91
C ALA A 514 6.92 -17.19 8.34
N MET A 515 8.12 -16.74 8.67
CA MET A 515 8.66 -15.45 8.26
C MET A 515 9.82 -15.66 7.31
N THR A 516 9.73 -15.00 6.16
CA THR A 516 10.80 -14.90 5.17
C THR A 516 11.61 -13.65 5.44
N VAL A 517 12.85 -13.81 5.90
CA VAL A 517 13.80 -12.70 6.12
C VAL A 517 14.38 -12.28 4.77
N ILE A 518 14.41 -10.97 4.49
CA ILE A 518 14.93 -10.37 3.25
C ILE A 518 15.77 -9.12 3.50
N ILE A 519 16.39 -9.06 4.68
CA ILE A 519 17.23 -7.94 5.14
C ILE A 519 18.44 -7.67 4.23
N ASP A 520 18.76 -8.59 3.34
CA ASP A 520 19.97 -8.60 2.50
C ASP A 520 19.73 -8.28 1.03
N ILE A 521 18.47 -8.05 0.64
CA ILE A 521 18.05 -7.82 -0.75
C ILE A 521 17.19 -6.56 -0.90
N GLY A 522 17.27 -5.64 0.07
CA GLY A 522 16.71 -4.29 0.00
C GLY A 522 17.59 -3.31 -0.76
N GLU A 523 17.07 -2.11 -0.97
CA GLU A 523 17.73 -1.03 -1.70
C GLU A 523 17.63 0.25 -0.85
N ALA A 524 18.73 1.02 -0.74
CA ALA A 524 18.76 2.19 0.12
C ALA A 524 17.79 3.29 -0.33
N ASP A 525 17.70 3.50 -1.65
CA ASP A 525 16.95 4.61 -2.26
C ASP A 525 15.58 4.17 -2.81
N ASP A 526 15.23 2.88 -2.72
CA ASP A 526 13.97 2.33 -3.23
C ASP A 526 13.36 1.34 -2.22
N ILE A 527 12.19 1.70 -1.69
CA ILE A 527 11.43 0.88 -0.75
C ILE A 527 10.88 -0.42 -1.39
N HIS A 528 10.93 -0.53 -2.72
CA HIS A 528 10.46 -1.68 -3.50
C HIS A 528 11.64 -2.48 -4.07
N PRO A 529 12.26 -3.37 -3.28
CA PRO A 529 13.42 -4.14 -3.75
C PRO A 529 13.10 -4.95 -5.00
N LYS A 530 13.96 -4.89 -6.02
CA LYS A 530 13.72 -5.53 -7.32
C LYS A 530 13.99 -7.03 -7.31
N ASN A 531 14.75 -7.57 -6.35
CA ASN A 531 14.96 -9.02 -6.23
C ASN A 531 13.71 -9.74 -5.67
N LYS A 532 12.61 -9.75 -6.43
CA LYS A 532 11.37 -10.45 -6.09
C LYS A 532 11.47 -11.96 -6.25
N LEU A 533 12.46 -12.42 -7.03
CA LEU A 533 12.74 -13.84 -7.23
C LEU A 533 13.09 -14.52 -5.90
N ASP A 534 14.04 -13.96 -5.15
CA ASP A 534 14.47 -14.57 -3.89
C ASP A 534 13.41 -14.43 -2.79
N VAL A 535 12.58 -13.37 -2.82
CA VAL A 535 11.37 -13.28 -1.98
C VAL A 535 10.45 -14.49 -2.26
N GLY A 536 10.13 -14.75 -3.53
CA GLY A 536 9.29 -15.87 -3.93
C GLY A 536 9.87 -17.24 -3.57
N LYS A 537 11.18 -17.44 -3.78
CA LYS A 537 11.88 -18.68 -3.41
C LYS A 537 11.87 -18.94 -1.90
N ARG A 538 12.13 -17.92 -1.09
CA ARG A 538 12.15 -18.06 0.38
C ARG A 538 10.75 -18.31 0.93
N LEU A 539 9.71 -17.67 0.38
CA LEU A 539 8.31 -18.02 0.66
C LEU A 539 7.98 -19.47 0.25
N ALA A 540 8.50 -19.97 -0.88
CA ALA A 540 8.28 -21.35 -1.30
C ALA A 540 8.94 -22.36 -0.34
N LEU A 541 10.14 -22.08 0.19
CA LEU A 541 10.75 -22.91 1.25
C LEU A 541 9.88 -22.95 2.51
N ALA A 542 9.32 -21.81 2.91
CA ALA A 542 8.41 -21.74 4.05
C ALA A 542 7.13 -22.55 3.80
N ALA A 543 6.57 -22.50 2.59
CA ALA A 543 5.45 -23.34 2.19
C ALA A 543 5.80 -24.83 2.20
N GLU A 544 6.95 -25.25 1.68
CA GLU A 544 7.43 -26.64 1.72
C GLU A 544 7.46 -27.19 3.14
N LYS A 545 7.97 -26.41 4.08
CA LYS A 545 7.99 -26.78 5.49
C LYS A 545 6.58 -26.88 6.08
N LEU A 546 5.76 -25.84 5.96
CA LEU A 546 4.50 -25.72 6.72
C LEU A 546 3.29 -26.38 6.03
N ALA A 547 3.23 -26.31 4.71
CA ALA A 547 2.08 -26.73 3.90
C ALA A 547 2.26 -28.13 3.30
N TYR A 548 3.52 -28.55 3.09
CA TYR A 548 3.89 -29.82 2.48
C TYR A 548 4.67 -30.75 3.43
N ASN A 549 4.97 -30.30 4.66
CA ASN A 549 5.68 -31.06 5.70
C ASN A 549 7.04 -31.60 5.25
N GLN A 550 7.71 -30.90 4.33
CA GLN A 550 9.01 -31.31 3.83
C GLN A 550 10.13 -30.98 4.83
N LYS A 551 11.19 -31.79 4.80
CA LYS A 551 12.40 -31.56 5.59
C LYS A 551 13.34 -30.64 4.82
N VAL A 552 13.08 -29.34 4.90
CA VAL A 552 13.88 -28.27 4.28
C VAL A 552 14.28 -27.21 5.31
N THR A 553 15.44 -26.59 5.12
CA THR A 553 15.80 -25.37 5.85
C THR A 553 15.08 -24.20 5.20
N PHE A 554 14.13 -23.60 5.93
CA PHE A 554 13.22 -22.58 5.38
C PHE A 554 13.42 -21.19 6.00
N SER A 555 14.19 -21.09 7.07
CA SER A 555 14.46 -19.84 7.77
C SER A 555 15.95 -19.74 8.08
N GLY A 556 16.45 -18.51 8.13
CA GLY A 556 17.77 -18.20 8.68
C GLY A 556 17.73 -18.17 10.21
N PRO A 557 18.87 -17.88 10.86
CA PRO A 557 18.95 -17.85 12.32
C PRO A 557 17.94 -16.86 12.93
N LEU A 558 17.17 -17.33 13.92
CA LEU A 558 16.26 -16.52 14.73
C LEU A 558 16.77 -16.50 16.16
N TYR A 559 16.90 -15.31 16.75
CA TYR A 559 17.35 -15.19 18.14
C TYR A 559 16.45 -15.98 19.08
N LYS A 560 17.08 -16.75 19.98
CA LYS A 560 16.39 -17.59 20.96
C LYS A 560 16.66 -17.12 22.39
N ASN A 561 17.92 -16.98 22.75
CA ASN A 561 18.32 -16.64 24.11
C ASN A 561 19.73 -16.06 24.14
N MET A 562 20.03 -15.30 25.21
CA MET A 562 21.38 -14.83 25.54
C MET A 562 21.86 -15.36 26.89
N LYS A 563 23.18 -15.41 27.08
CA LYS A 563 23.84 -15.68 28.34
C LYS A 563 25.04 -14.74 28.51
N VAL A 564 25.09 -14.03 29.64
CA VAL A 564 26.24 -13.18 30.00
C VAL A 564 27.36 -14.07 30.55
N GLU A 565 28.57 -13.90 30.02
CA GLU A 565 29.78 -14.66 30.35
C GLU A 565 30.92 -13.67 30.62
N GLY A 566 30.95 -13.10 31.84
CA GLY A 566 31.89 -12.03 32.20
C GLY A 566 31.63 -10.76 31.39
N SER A 567 32.60 -10.34 30.59
CA SER A 567 32.49 -9.18 29.69
C SER A 567 31.94 -9.51 28.30
N LYS A 568 31.42 -10.73 28.10
CA LYS A 568 30.88 -11.20 26.82
C LYS A 568 29.42 -11.61 26.95
N ILE A 569 28.70 -11.58 25.83
CA ILE A 569 27.35 -12.16 25.71
C ILE A 569 27.37 -13.25 24.65
N ARG A 570 26.95 -14.46 25.02
CA ARG A 570 26.74 -15.58 24.10
C ARG A 570 25.28 -15.66 23.69
N LEU A 571 25.04 -15.69 22.39
CA LEU A 571 23.74 -15.76 21.76
C LEU A 571 23.49 -17.15 21.18
N THR A 572 22.26 -17.63 21.31
CA THR A 572 21.77 -18.87 20.73
C THR A 572 20.61 -18.59 19.78
N PHE A 573 20.48 -19.42 18.76
CA PHE A 573 19.51 -19.22 17.68
C PHE A 573 18.71 -20.49 17.40
N ASP A 574 17.42 -20.33 17.14
CA ASP A 574 16.68 -21.32 16.37
C ASP A 574 17.09 -21.19 14.89
N HIS A 575 16.94 -22.27 14.12
CA HIS A 575 17.35 -22.32 12.69
C HIS A 575 18.84 -22.03 12.42
N ALA A 576 19.71 -22.27 13.41
CA ALA A 576 21.16 -22.23 13.23
C ALA A 576 21.69 -23.37 12.34
N GLU A 577 21.00 -24.52 12.31
CA GLU A 577 21.39 -25.67 11.49
C GLU A 577 21.31 -25.36 9.97
N PRO A 578 22.24 -25.88 9.13
CA PRO A 578 23.30 -26.84 9.46
C PRO A 578 24.62 -26.20 9.94
N GLY A 579 24.55 -24.97 10.45
CA GLY A 579 25.66 -24.22 11.01
C GLY A 579 25.56 -22.75 10.67
N LEU A 580 26.09 -21.89 11.54
CA LEU A 580 26.20 -20.45 11.28
C LEU A 580 27.41 -20.16 10.38
N ILE A 581 27.26 -19.19 9.50
CA ILE A 581 28.32 -18.65 8.63
C ILE A 581 28.18 -17.14 8.52
N THR A 582 29.22 -16.50 8.00
CA THR A 582 29.13 -15.14 7.49
C THR A 582 28.92 -15.16 5.98
N LYS A 583 28.16 -14.19 5.46
CA LYS A 583 28.05 -14.01 4.01
C LYS A 583 29.45 -13.82 3.43
N ASN A 584 29.79 -14.61 2.41
CA ASN A 584 31.09 -14.61 1.72
C ASN A 584 32.32 -14.85 2.62
N GLY A 585 32.16 -15.40 3.83
CA GLY A 585 33.29 -15.68 4.73
C GLY A 585 33.96 -14.44 5.34
N ALA A 586 33.29 -13.28 5.30
CA ALA A 586 33.79 -12.03 5.87
C ALA A 586 33.80 -12.04 7.41
N THR A 587 34.44 -11.04 8.03
CA THR A 587 34.32 -10.77 9.48
C THR A 587 32.84 -10.58 9.86
N LEU A 588 32.40 -11.19 10.96
CA LEU A 588 31.02 -11.07 11.43
C LEU A 588 30.75 -9.64 11.92
N LYS A 589 29.68 -9.02 11.41
CA LYS A 589 29.32 -7.62 11.64
C LYS A 589 27.84 -7.45 11.97
N GLY A 590 27.44 -6.23 12.33
CA GLY A 590 26.06 -5.84 12.58
C GLY A 590 25.58 -6.04 14.03
N PHE A 591 26.49 -6.27 14.98
CA PHE A 591 26.18 -6.41 16.40
C PHE A 591 26.51 -5.14 17.19
N ALA A 592 25.56 -4.67 17.99
CA ALA A 592 25.76 -3.63 18.98
C ALA A 592 25.56 -4.19 20.40
N ILE A 593 26.32 -3.71 21.37
CA ILE A 593 26.28 -4.15 22.77
C ILE A 593 26.15 -2.96 23.71
N ALA A 594 25.40 -3.11 24.80
CA ALA A 594 25.19 -2.06 25.80
C ALA A 594 25.35 -2.59 27.23
N GLY A 595 25.79 -1.71 28.13
CA GLY A 595 25.75 -1.91 29.57
C GLY A 595 24.43 -1.41 30.18
N SER A 596 24.38 -1.31 31.51
CA SER A 596 23.22 -0.80 32.25
C SER A 596 22.93 0.69 32.05
N ASP A 597 23.80 1.40 31.32
CA ASP A 597 23.59 2.79 30.91
C ASP A 597 22.77 2.93 29.62
N HIS A 598 22.42 1.80 29.01
CA HIS A 598 21.62 1.67 27.78
C HIS A 598 22.25 2.30 26.54
N LYS A 599 23.57 2.56 26.57
CA LYS A 599 24.30 3.12 25.44
C LYS A 599 24.87 1.99 24.59
N PHE A 600 24.30 1.82 23.41
CA PHE A 600 24.81 0.84 22.44
C PHE A 600 26.06 1.37 21.75
N VAL A 601 27.07 0.50 21.66
CA VAL A 601 28.26 0.69 20.83
C VAL A 601 28.42 -0.52 19.90
N TRP A 602 29.10 -0.35 18.77
CA TRP A 602 29.48 -1.48 17.93
C TRP A 602 30.33 -2.49 18.71
N ALA A 603 30.12 -3.78 18.42
CA ALA A 603 30.73 -4.89 19.13
C ALA A 603 31.49 -5.82 18.18
N ASP A 604 32.56 -6.42 18.69
CA ASP A 604 33.20 -7.56 18.07
C ASP A 604 32.32 -8.79 18.25
N ALA A 605 32.13 -9.57 17.19
CA ALA A 605 31.32 -10.78 17.21
C ALA A 605 32.06 -11.95 16.54
N GLN A 606 31.92 -13.15 17.10
CA GLN A 606 32.53 -14.37 16.57
C GLN A 606 31.53 -15.54 16.59
N ILE A 607 31.55 -16.35 15.54
CA ILE A 607 30.77 -17.59 15.47
C ILE A 607 31.53 -18.70 16.20
N GLU A 608 30.91 -19.28 17.22
CA GLU A 608 31.41 -20.45 17.94
C GLU A 608 30.37 -21.58 17.84
N GLY A 609 30.59 -22.50 16.88
CA GLY A 609 29.63 -23.56 16.56
C GLY A 609 28.31 -22.97 16.05
N ASN A 610 27.23 -23.21 16.78
CA ASN A 610 25.89 -22.67 16.51
C ASN A 610 25.54 -21.45 17.37
N THR A 611 26.54 -20.84 17.99
CA THR A 611 26.38 -19.65 18.85
C THR A 611 27.18 -18.48 18.30
N VAL A 612 26.80 -17.26 18.72
CA VAL A 612 27.59 -16.05 18.46
C VAL A 612 28.02 -15.48 19.80
N VAL A 613 29.31 -15.17 19.95
CA VAL A 613 29.85 -14.49 21.13
C VAL A 613 30.13 -13.04 20.76
N VAL A 614 29.58 -12.12 21.54
CA VAL A 614 29.63 -10.67 21.32
C VAL A 614 30.33 -9.99 22.48
N SER A 615 31.23 -9.06 22.21
CA SER A 615 31.98 -8.31 23.23
C SER A 615 32.42 -6.93 22.74
N SER A 616 32.70 -6.01 23.66
CA SER A 616 33.32 -4.71 23.35
C SER A 616 34.26 -4.30 24.46
N THR A 617 35.41 -3.70 24.12
CA THR A 617 36.34 -3.12 25.09
C THR A 617 35.75 -1.90 25.81
N GLN A 618 34.72 -1.27 25.23
CA GLN A 618 34.01 -0.14 25.81
C GLN A 618 32.91 -0.55 26.82
N VAL A 619 32.50 -1.83 26.82
CA VAL A 619 31.40 -2.33 27.67
C VAL A 619 31.88 -3.55 28.46
N LEU A 620 32.37 -3.30 29.68
CA LEU A 620 32.93 -4.34 30.55
C LEU A 620 31.87 -5.20 31.26
N ALA A 621 30.67 -4.67 31.44
CA ALA A 621 29.54 -5.34 32.08
C ALA A 621 28.30 -5.29 31.17
N PRO A 622 28.28 -6.08 30.08
CA PRO A 622 27.22 -6.00 29.09
C PRO A 622 25.92 -6.64 29.61
N VAL A 623 24.79 -6.02 29.27
CA VAL A 623 23.44 -6.48 29.65
C VAL A 623 22.51 -6.68 28.45
N ALA A 624 22.84 -6.10 27.29
CA ALA A 624 22.01 -6.19 26.09
C ALA A 624 22.83 -6.26 24.80
N VAL A 625 22.29 -6.95 23.80
CA VAL A 625 22.80 -7.01 22.43
C VAL A 625 21.67 -6.71 21.44
N ARG A 626 22.01 -6.04 20.35
CA ARG A 626 21.16 -5.87 19.17
C ARG A 626 21.89 -6.34 17.92
N TYR A 627 21.17 -6.96 17.00
CA TYR A 627 21.69 -7.36 15.69
C TYR A 627 20.85 -6.75 14.59
N ALA A 628 21.53 -6.11 13.62
CA ALA A 628 20.90 -5.49 12.46
C ALA A 628 19.74 -4.52 12.82
N TRP A 629 19.87 -3.84 13.96
CA TRP A 629 18.88 -2.89 14.48
C TRP A 629 19.11 -1.49 13.89
N ALA A 630 18.72 -1.31 12.64
CA ALA A 630 18.77 -0.05 11.90
C ALA A 630 17.79 -0.10 10.72
N ASP A 631 17.54 1.05 10.08
CA ASP A 631 16.73 1.10 8.84
C ASP A 631 17.42 0.31 7.72
N ASN A 632 18.71 0.60 7.51
CA ASN A 632 19.58 -0.09 6.56
C ASN A 632 20.86 -0.65 7.21
N PRO A 633 20.83 -1.88 7.76
CA PRO A 633 22.00 -2.55 8.32
C PRO A 633 22.78 -3.31 7.24
N ASP A 634 23.34 -2.60 6.25
CA ASP A 634 24.00 -3.19 5.08
C ASP A 634 25.24 -4.05 5.41
N GLU A 635 25.91 -3.78 6.53
CA GLU A 635 27.03 -4.59 7.02
C GLU A 635 26.60 -5.89 7.72
N ALA A 636 25.31 -6.09 8.02
CA ALA A 636 24.83 -7.28 8.73
C ALA A 636 24.95 -8.54 7.85
N ASN A 637 25.71 -9.52 8.34
CA ASN A 637 26.14 -10.65 7.51
C ASN A 637 26.08 -12.02 8.20
N LEU A 638 25.28 -12.20 9.26
CA LEU A 638 25.03 -13.52 9.87
C LEU A 638 24.04 -14.33 9.05
N TYR A 639 24.43 -15.54 8.65
CA TYR A 639 23.63 -16.47 7.85
C TYR A 639 23.73 -17.87 8.47
N ASN A 640 22.85 -18.77 8.04
CA ASN A 640 23.12 -20.21 8.17
C ASN A 640 23.73 -20.77 6.89
N LYS A 641 24.26 -21.98 6.95
CA LYS A 641 24.87 -22.69 5.80
C LYS A 641 23.89 -23.02 4.66
N ALA A 642 22.58 -22.79 4.84
CA ALA A 642 21.59 -22.88 3.78
C ALA A 642 21.44 -21.54 3.01
N ASP A 643 22.35 -20.58 3.25
CA ASP A 643 22.37 -19.26 2.62
C ASP A 643 21.11 -18.42 2.92
N LEU A 644 20.60 -18.54 4.15
CA LEU A 644 19.48 -17.73 4.64
C LEU A 644 19.94 -16.75 5.73
N PRO A 645 19.61 -15.45 5.60
CA PRO A 645 20.06 -14.42 6.53
C PRO A 645 19.37 -14.54 7.89
N ALA A 646 20.10 -14.18 8.95
CA ALA A 646 19.53 -14.05 10.28
C ALA A 646 18.53 -12.88 10.34
N SER A 647 17.47 -13.04 11.13
CA SER A 647 16.50 -11.97 11.37
C SER A 647 17.07 -10.93 12.34
N PRO A 648 16.84 -9.61 12.12
CA PRO A 648 17.16 -8.59 13.11
C PRO A 648 16.48 -8.85 14.46
N PHE A 649 17.18 -8.53 15.56
CA PHE A 649 16.64 -8.72 16.90
C PHE A 649 17.28 -7.77 17.93
N ARG A 650 16.65 -7.71 19.10
CA ARG A 650 17.20 -7.13 20.32
C ARG A 650 17.01 -8.09 21.49
N THR A 651 17.89 -8.03 22.49
CA THR A 651 17.77 -8.82 23.72
C THR A 651 17.18 -8.03 24.89
N ASP A 652 17.07 -6.71 24.76
CA ASP A 652 16.44 -5.82 25.73
C ASP A 652 14.91 -5.71 25.53
N ASP A 653 14.22 -5.32 26.58
CA ASP A 653 12.79 -4.98 26.58
C ASP A 653 12.54 -3.46 26.66
N TRP A 654 13.59 -2.65 26.48
CA TRP A 654 13.52 -1.20 26.69
C TRP A 654 12.54 -0.53 25.71
N PRO A 655 11.91 0.60 26.10
CA PRO A 655 10.98 1.31 25.24
C PRO A 655 11.64 1.76 23.93
N GLY A 656 10.99 1.45 22.81
CA GLY A 656 11.36 1.97 21.48
C GLY A 656 10.66 3.30 21.16
N LEU A 657 10.92 3.83 19.96
CA LEU A 657 10.36 5.04 19.38
C LEU A 657 8.84 4.98 19.21
N THR A 658 8.27 3.80 18.93
CA THR A 658 6.87 3.70 18.49
C THR A 658 5.87 3.34 19.59
N ILE A 659 6.33 3.11 20.83
CA ILE A 659 5.47 2.65 21.94
C ILE A 659 4.27 3.56 22.24
N ASN A 660 4.45 4.87 22.06
CA ASN A 660 3.41 5.88 22.31
C ASN A 660 2.75 6.42 21.03
N LYS A 661 3.14 5.91 19.86
CA LYS A 661 2.59 6.35 18.57
C LYS A 661 1.27 5.64 18.28
N LYS A 662 0.27 6.40 17.83
CA LYS A 662 -1.11 5.92 17.63
C LYS A 662 -1.52 5.87 16.17
#